data_AF-E5AV36-F1
#
_entry.id   AF-E5AV36-F1
#
_cell.length_a   1.000
_cell.length_b   1.000
_cell.length_c   1.000
_cell.angle_alpha   90.00
_cell.angle_beta   90.00
_cell.angle_gamma   90.00
#
_symmetry.space_group_name_H-M   'P 1'
#
loop_
_entity.id
_entity.type
_entity.pdbx_description
1 polymer ?
#
loop_
_entity_poly.entity_id
_entity_poly.type
_entity_poly.pdbx_seq_one_letter_code
_entity_poly.pdbx_strand_id
1 'polypeptide(L)'
;MSTAFVDQDKQMANRLNLSPLERSKIEKQYGGATTLAFISNKQNELAQILSRADILKIASYDCAAHALQAVLDCGPMLGKRGFSQSDIVKIAGNIGGAQALQAVLDLESMLGKRGFSRDDIAKMAGNIGGAQTLQAVLDLESAFRERGFSQADIVKIAGNNGGAQALYSVLDVEPTLGKRGFSRADIVKIAGNTGGAQALHTVLDLEPALGKRGFSRIDIVKIAANNGGAQALHAVLDLGPTLRECGFSQATIAKIAGNIGGAQALQMVLDLGPALGKRGFSQATIAKIAGNIGGAQALQTVLDLEPALCERGFSQATIAKMAGNNGGAQALQTVLDLEPALRKRDFRQADIIKIAGNDGGAQALQAVIEHGPTLRQHGFNLADIVKMAGNIGGAQALQAVLDLKPVLDEHGFSQPDIVKMAGNIGGAQALQAVLSLGPALRERGFSQPDIVKIAGNTGGAQALQAVLDLELTLVEHGFSQPDIVRITGNRGGAQALQAVLALELTLRERGFSQPDIVKIAGNSGGAQALQAVLDLELTFRERGFSQADIVKIAGNDGGTQALHAVLDLERMLGERGFSRADIVNVAGNNGGAQALKAVLEHEATLNERGFSRADIVKIAGNGGGAQALKAVLEHEATLDERGFSRADIVRIAGNGGGAQALKAVLEHGPTLNERGFNLTDIVEMAANSGGAQALKAVLEHGPTLRQRGLSLIDIVEIASNGGAQALKAVLKYGPVLMQAGRSNEEIVHVAARRGGAGRIRKMVAPLLERQ
;
A
#
# COMPACT_ATOMS: atom_id res chain seq x y z
N MET A 1 -35.94 10.11 59.79
CA MET A 1 -34.75 10.93 59.45
C MET A 1 -33.64 10.07 58.83
N SER A 2 -33.88 9.32 57.74
CA SER A 2 -32.85 8.44 57.14
C SER A 2 -32.90 8.36 55.60
N THR A 3 -33.43 9.40 54.94
CA THR A 3 -33.55 9.46 53.47
C THR A 3 -32.80 10.63 52.83
N ALA A 4 -32.05 11.41 53.61
CA ALA A 4 -31.29 12.58 53.10
C ALA A 4 -29.80 12.30 52.81
N PHE A 5 -29.28 11.12 53.14
CA PHE A 5 -27.84 10.80 52.97
C PHE A 5 -27.49 10.03 51.69
N VAL A 6 -28.48 9.57 50.91
CA VAL A 6 -28.22 8.75 49.71
C VAL A 6 -28.02 9.59 48.44
N ASP A 7 -28.47 10.86 48.43
CA ASP A 7 -28.29 11.74 47.26
C ASP A 7 -26.94 12.46 47.21
N GLN A 8 -26.20 12.56 48.32
CA GLN A 8 -24.84 13.12 48.29
C GLN A 8 -23.80 12.13 47.69
N ASP A 9 -23.99 10.83 47.83
CA ASP A 9 -23.07 9.82 47.27
C ASP A 9 -23.22 9.66 45.75
N LYS A 10 -24.41 9.91 45.18
CA LYS A 10 -24.58 9.95 43.71
C LYS A 10 -23.97 11.18 43.07
N GLN A 11 -23.87 12.31 43.78
CA GLN A 11 -23.15 13.49 43.29
C GLN A 11 -21.62 13.36 43.39
N MET A 12 -21.08 12.54 44.30
CA MET A 12 -19.63 12.28 44.36
C MET A 12 -19.13 11.31 43.27
N ALA A 13 -19.99 10.48 42.69
CA ALA A 13 -19.61 9.48 41.69
C ALA A 13 -19.26 10.06 40.29
N ASN A 14 -19.47 11.36 40.07
CA ASN A 14 -19.22 12.02 38.76
C ASN A 14 -17.88 12.75 38.66
N ARG A 15 -16.97 12.57 39.63
CA ARG A 15 -15.60 13.08 39.47
C ARG A 15 -14.90 12.31 38.35
N LEU A 16 -14.47 12.98 37.28
CA LEU A 16 -13.58 12.42 36.26
C LEU A 16 -12.37 11.81 36.99
N ASN A 17 -12.40 10.50 37.21
CA ASN A 17 -11.36 9.83 37.97
C ASN A 17 -10.15 9.69 37.04
N LEU A 18 -9.29 10.70 37.04
CA LEU A 18 -8.07 10.74 36.26
C LEU A 18 -7.03 9.84 36.94
N SER A 19 -6.52 8.87 36.20
CA SER A 19 -5.36 8.09 36.63
C SER A 19 -4.16 9.02 36.88
N PRO A 20 -3.20 8.62 37.74
CA PRO A 20 -1.98 9.40 37.97
C PRO A 20 -1.24 9.76 36.67
N LEU A 21 -1.24 8.84 35.70
CA LEU A 21 -0.65 9.05 34.38
C LEU A 21 -1.39 10.13 33.57
N GLU A 22 -2.73 10.11 33.57
CA GLU A 22 -3.53 11.13 32.87
C GLU A 22 -3.35 12.51 33.52
N ARG A 23 -3.30 12.61 34.86
CA ARG A 23 -3.01 13.88 35.54
C ARG A 23 -1.63 14.41 35.16
N SER A 24 -0.60 13.57 35.22
CA SER A 24 0.77 13.96 34.85
C SER A 24 0.86 14.46 33.40
N LYS A 25 0.11 13.85 32.47
CA LYS A 25 0.05 14.28 31.06
C LYS A 25 -0.55 15.68 30.88
N ILE A 26 -1.44 16.12 31.78
CA ILE A 26 -2.03 17.46 31.77
C ILE A 26 -1.11 18.44 32.52
N GLU A 27 -0.66 18.08 33.72
CA GLU A 27 0.16 18.95 34.59
C GLU A 27 1.49 19.36 33.95
N LYS A 28 2.06 18.52 33.08
CA LYS A 28 3.30 18.85 32.37
C LYS A 28 3.17 19.98 31.34
N GLN A 29 1.95 20.35 30.96
CA GLN A 29 1.72 21.43 29.99
C GLN A 29 1.84 22.80 30.66
N TYR A 30 2.17 23.84 29.89
CA TYR A 30 2.22 25.20 30.41
C TYR A 30 0.81 25.66 30.82
N GLY A 31 0.62 25.97 32.11
CA GLY A 31 -0.72 26.22 32.66
C GLY A 31 -1.56 24.95 32.95
N GLY A 32 -0.93 23.77 32.95
CA GLY A 32 -1.57 22.48 33.17
C GLY A 32 -2.23 22.35 34.55
N ALA A 33 -1.62 22.87 35.62
CA ALA A 33 -2.20 22.85 36.96
C ALA A 33 -3.54 23.62 37.03
N THR A 34 -3.58 24.81 36.43
CA THR A 34 -4.81 25.61 36.29
C THR A 34 -5.87 24.87 35.48
N THR A 35 -5.46 24.18 34.42
CA THR A 35 -6.35 23.34 33.60
C THR A 35 -6.95 22.18 34.41
N LEU A 36 -6.14 21.50 35.23
CA LEU A 36 -6.62 20.41 36.08
C LEU A 36 -7.67 20.87 37.10
N ALA A 37 -7.43 22.03 37.71
CA ALA A 37 -8.38 22.67 38.62
C ALA A 37 -9.67 23.09 37.89
N PHE A 38 -9.54 23.69 36.70
CA PHE A 38 -10.68 24.06 35.87
C PHE A 38 -11.56 22.86 35.52
N ILE A 39 -10.98 21.76 35.04
CA ILE A 39 -11.73 20.54 34.70
C ILE A 39 -12.47 20.01 35.93
N SER A 40 -11.81 20.00 37.08
CA SER A 40 -12.40 19.49 38.33
C SER A 40 -13.53 20.38 38.84
N ASN A 41 -13.44 21.69 38.66
CA ASN A 41 -14.48 22.65 39.05
C ASN A 41 -15.68 22.67 38.08
N LYS A 42 -15.43 22.50 36.78
CA LYS A 42 -16.43 22.62 35.69
C LYS A 42 -16.88 21.29 35.10
N GLN A 43 -16.67 20.20 35.83
CA GLN A 43 -16.86 18.82 35.35
C GLN A 43 -18.23 18.57 34.74
N ASN A 44 -19.31 19.01 35.41
CA ASN A 44 -20.68 18.80 34.94
C ASN A 44 -20.98 19.61 33.67
N GLU A 45 -20.51 20.86 33.59
CA GLU A 45 -20.68 21.70 32.39
C GLU A 45 -19.94 21.10 31.18
N LEU A 46 -18.69 20.66 31.39
CA LEU A 46 -17.89 20.04 30.34
C LEU A 46 -18.52 18.72 29.86
N ALA A 47 -19.03 17.90 30.78
CA ALA A 47 -19.63 16.61 30.45
C ALA A 47 -20.94 16.71 29.64
N GLN A 48 -21.59 17.87 29.62
CA GLN A 48 -22.76 18.09 28.75
C GLN A 48 -22.40 18.24 27.27
N ILE A 49 -21.17 18.67 26.98
CA ILE A 49 -20.74 18.98 25.61
C ILE A 49 -19.65 18.02 25.15
N LEU A 50 -18.77 17.57 26.04
CA LEU A 50 -17.55 16.84 25.68
C LEU A 50 -17.53 15.45 26.33
N SER A 51 -17.06 14.46 25.56
CA SER A 51 -16.71 13.17 26.16
C SER A 51 -15.45 13.29 27.01
N ARG A 52 -15.20 12.30 27.88
CA ARG A 52 -13.94 12.21 28.64
C ARG A 52 -12.72 12.27 27.71
N ALA A 53 -12.78 11.59 26.57
CA ALA A 53 -11.69 11.55 25.60
C ALA A 53 -11.44 12.94 24.99
N ASP A 54 -12.50 13.66 24.66
CA ASP A 54 -12.41 15.02 24.12
C ASP A 54 -11.78 15.99 25.13
N ILE A 55 -12.22 15.93 26.40
CA ILE A 55 -11.66 16.76 27.47
C ILE A 55 -10.16 16.49 27.63
N LEU A 56 -9.75 15.22 27.70
CA LEU A 56 -8.35 14.84 27.84
C LEU A 56 -7.51 15.28 26.64
N LYS A 57 -8.08 15.21 25.43
CA LYS A 57 -7.42 15.67 24.21
C LYS A 57 -7.18 17.18 24.24
N ILE A 58 -8.19 17.98 24.60
CA ILE A 58 -8.03 19.45 24.70
C ILE A 58 -7.05 19.80 25.83
N ALA A 59 -7.17 19.14 26.98
CA ALA A 59 -6.33 19.38 28.16
C ALA A 59 -4.85 19.00 27.97
N SER A 60 -4.51 18.33 26.86
CA SER A 60 -3.14 17.96 26.54
C SER A 60 -2.32 19.07 25.86
N TYR A 61 -2.89 20.26 25.71
CA TYR A 61 -2.23 21.45 25.13
C TYR A 61 -2.01 22.56 26.15
N ASP A 62 -1.06 23.46 25.85
CA ASP A 62 -0.77 24.62 26.68
C ASP A 62 -1.99 25.53 26.85
N CYS A 63 -2.15 26.08 28.06
CA CYS A 63 -3.22 27.00 28.42
C CYS A 63 -4.64 26.49 28.14
N ALA A 64 -4.85 25.16 28.15
CA ALA A 64 -6.11 24.52 27.78
C ALA A 64 -7.31 24.91 28.65
N ALA A 65 -7.11 25.45 29.86
CA ALA A 65 -8.19 26.05 30.66
C ALA A 65 -9.00 27.09 29.85
N HIS A 66 -8.32 27.97 29.11
CA HIS A 66 -8.99 28.97 28.26
C HIS A 66 -9.67 28.32 27.05
N ALA A 67 -9.07 27.28 26.46
CA ALA A 67 -9.67 26.56 25.34
C ALA A 67 -10.95 25.82 25.77
N LEU A 68 -10.94 25.17 26.94
CA LEU A 68 -12.11 24.52 27.51
C LEU A 68 -13.22 25.53 27.82
N GLN A 69 -12.87 26.70 28.37
CA GLN A 69 -13.85 27.78 28.57
C GLN A 69 -14.43 28.27 27.23
N ALA A 70 -13.60 28.49 26.20
CA ALA A 70 -14.06 28.86 24.87
C ALA A 70 -14.95 27.79 24.21
N VAL A 71 -14.77 26.50 24.53
CA VAL A 71 -15.69 25.45 24.08
C VAL A 71 -17.07 25.61 24.74
N LEU A 72 -17.13 25.96 26.02
CA LEU A 72 -18.40 26.24 26.70
C LEU A 72 -19.10 27.47 26.09
N ASP A 73 -18.31 28.50 25.78
CA ASP A 73 -18.83 29.79 25.30
C ASP A 73 -19.26 29.74 23.82
N CYS A 74 -18.40 29.19 22.95
CA CYS A 74 -18.58 29.20 21.49
C CYS A 74 -19.18 27.88 20.96
N GLY A 75 -18.87 26.74 21.58
CA GLY A 75 -19.18 25.40 21.06
C GLY A 75 -20.67 25.17 20.77
N PRO A 76 -21.60 25.47 21.71
CA PRO A 76 -23.03 25.30 21.47
C PRO A 76 -23.56 26.14 20.30
N MET A 77 -23.00 27.34 20.10
CA MET A 77 -23.36 28.19 18.96
C MET A 77 -22.80 27.65 17.65
N LEU A 78 -21.55 27.17 17.65
CA LEU A 78 -20.93 26.58 16.46
C LEU A 78 -21.62 25.28 16.03
N GLY A 79 -22.09 24.46 16.98
CA GLY A 79 -22.90 23.28 16.69
C GLY A 79 -24.18 23.65 15.92
N LYS A 80 -24.86 24.72 16.34
CA LYS A 80 -26.04 25.26 15.61
C LYS A 80 -25.70 25.87 14.25
N ARG A 81 -24.44 26.29 14.04
CA ARG A 81 -23.91 26.81 12.77
C ARG A 81 -23.34 25.71 11.85
N GLY A 82 -23.58 24.43 12.18
CA GLY A 82 -23.27 23.29 11.32
C GLY A 82 -21.86 22.74 11.48
N PHE A 83 -21.10 23.13 12.51
CA PHE A 83 -19.83 22.49 12.82
C PHE A 83 -20.06 21.21 13.63
N SER A 84 -19.33 20.15 13.29
CA SER A 84 -19.41 18.92 14.08
C SER A 84 -18.67 19.09 15.41
N GLN A 85 -19.05 18.30 16.40
CA GLN A 85 -18.32 18.25 17.67
C GLN A 85 -16.85 17.84 17.48
N SER A 86 -16.58 16.98 16.49
CA SER A 86 -15.21 16.58 16.17
C SER A 86 -14.37 17.76 15.64
N ASP A 87 -14.99 18.70 14.93
CA ASP A 87 -14.31 19.89 14.43
C ASP A 87 -14.02 20.88 15.56
N ILE A 88 -15.01 21.08 16.45
CA ILE A 88 -14.84 21.90 17.66
C ILE A 88 -13.66 21.39 18.49
N VAL A 89 -13.55 20.08 18.72
CA VAL A 89 -12.45 19.48 19.48
C VAL A 89 -11.10 19.64 18.78
N LYS A 90 -11.05 19.54 17.44
CA LYS A 90 -9.81 19.76 16.66
C LYS A 90 -9.34 21.22 16.73
N ILE A 91 -10.27 22.17 16.68
CA ILE A 91 -9.95 23.60 16.76
C ILE A 91 -9.51 23.97 18.18
N ALA A 92 -10.26 23.52 19.20
CA ALA A 92 -9.96 23.81 20.60
C ALA A 92 -8.66 23.15 21.08
N GLY A 93 -8.41 21.90 20.66
CA GLY A 93 -7.25 21.12 21.06
C GLY A 93 -5.99 21.49 20.28
N ASN A 94 -5.54 22.74 20.44
CA ASN A 94 -4.31 23.27 19.85
C ASN A 94 -3.78 24.46 20.67
N ILE A 95 -2.50 24.81 20.49
CA ILE A 95 -1.94 26.05 21.03
C ILE A 95 -2.66 27.23 20.38
N GLY A 96 -3.31 28.06 21.20
CA GLY A 96 -4.14 29.16 20.74
C GLY A 96 -5.56 28.74 20.31
N GLY A 97 -6.02 27.54 20.71
CA GLY A 97 -7.33 27.01 20.31
C GLY A 97 -8.53 27.83 20.79
N ALA A 98 -8.39 28.54 21.92
CA ALA A 98 -9.43 29.47 22.40
C ALA A 98 -9.64 30.62 21.41
N GLN A 99 -8.55 31.23 20.95
CA GLN A 99 -8.57 32.31 19.96
C GLN A 99 -9.09 31.81 18.61
N ALA A 100 -8.71 30.59 18.20
CA ALA A 100 -9.20 29.99 16.98
C ALA A 100 -10.72 29.75 17.01
N LEU A 101 -11.26 29.23 18.12
CA LEU A 101 -12.71 29.06 18.30
C LEU A 101 -13.47 30.39 18.20
N GLN A 102 -12.96 31.43 18.87
CA GLN A 102 -13.55 32.76 18.82
C GLN A 102 -13.54 33.30 17.37
N ALA A 103 -12.41 33.20 16.68
CA ALA A 103 -12.29 33.64 15.29
C ALA A 103 -13.23 32.87 14.33
N VAL A 104 -13.49 31.58 14.56
CA VAL A 104 -14.50 30.84 13.78
C VAL A 104 -15.89 31.45 14.01
N LEU A 105 -16.26 31.72 15.26
CA LEU A 105 -17.57 32.29 15.59
C LEU A 105 -17.76 33.68 14.95
N ASP A 106 -16.68 34.46 14.89
CA ASP A 106 -16.69 35.81 14.31
C ASP A 106 -16.70 35.80 12.76
N LEU A 107 -15.97 34.87 12.13
CA LEU A 107 -15.66 34.93 10.70
C LEU A 107 -16.41 33.90 9.84
N GLU A 108 -17.01 32.84 10.41
CA GLU A 108 -17.58 31.72 9.63
C GLU A 108 -18.64 32.18 8.62
N SER A 109 -19.45 33.16 8.99
CA SER A 109 -20.54 33.63 8.15
C SER A 109 -20.01 34.35 6.91
N MET A 110 -18.92 35.12 7.04
CA MET A 110 -18.31 35.84 5.93
C MET A 110 -17.57 34.88 5.00
N LEU A 111 -16.85 33.90 5.54
CA LEU A 111 -16.20 32.86 4.75
C LEU A 111 -17.21 31.98 4.02
N GLY A 112 -18.32 31.61 4.68
CA GLY A 112 -19.42 30.88 4.06
C GLY A 112 -20.05 31.62 2.89
N LYS A 113 -20.23 32.94 2.98
CA LYS A 113 -20.70 33.78 1.87
C LYS A 113 -19.72 33.82 0.68
N ARG A 114 -18.44 33.53 0.92
CA ARG A 114 -17.41 33.37 -0.13
C ARG A 114 -17.26 31.92 -0.61
N GLY A 115 -18.17 31.03 -0.23
CA GLY A 115 -18.23 29.64 -0.72
C GLY A 115 -17.42 28.63 0.08
N PHE A 116 -16.77 29.03 1.18
CA PHE A 116 -16.02 28.06 2.00
C PHE A 116 -16.98 27.16 2.77
N SER A 117 -16.74 25.85 2.73
CA SER A 117 -17.50 24.89 3.51
C SER A 117 -17.11 24.94 5.00
N ARG A 118 -17.92 24.31 5.85
CA ARG A 118 -17.61 24.20 7.29
C ARG A 118 -16.35 23.36 7.51
N ASP A 119 -16.15 22.32 6.73
CA ASP A 119 -14.94 21.52 6.73
C ASP A 119 -13.70 22.33 6.32
N ASP A 120 -13.83 23.21 5.33
CA ASP A 120 -12.72 24.09 4.93
C ASP A 120 -12.34 25.04 6.06
N ILE A 121 -13.34 25.68 6.69
CA ILE A 121 -13.13 26.57 7.84
C ILE A 121 -12.49 25.80 9.00
N ALA A 122 -12.98 24.60 9.30
CA ALA A 122 -12.43 23.74 10.35
C ALA A 122 -10.98 23.32 10.07
N LYS A 123 -10.65 22.99 8.81
CA LYS A 123 -9.27 22.66 8.39
C LYS A 123 -8.33 23.85 8.57
N MET A 124 -8.75 25.07 8.24
CA MET A 124 -7.93 26.27 8.38
C MET A 124 -7.75 26.67 9.85
N ALA A 125 -8.81 26.59 10.66
CA ALA A 125 -8.79 26.96 12.07
C ALA A 125 -8.12 25.91 12.98
N GLY A 126 -8.13 24.63 12.57
CA GLY A 126 -7.64 23.50 13.36
C GLY A 126 -6.13 23.35 13.50
N ASN A 127 -5.38 24.47 13.44
CA ASN A 127 -3.93 24.51 13.48
C ASN A 127 -3.42 25.69 14.36
N ILE A 128 -2.15 25.65 14.76
CA ILE A 128 -1.49 26.75 15.48
C ILE A 128 -1.53 28.01 14.61
N GLY A 129 -2.08 29.09 15.17
CA GLY A 129 -2.31 30.34 14.47
C GLY A 129 -3.58 30.37 13.61
N GLY A 130 -4.50 29.41 13.81
CA GLY A 130 -5.74 29.29 13.02
C GLY A 130 -6.58 30.57 12.98
N ALA A 131 -6.63 31.34 14.07
CA ALA A 131 -7.32 32.64 14.10
C ALA A 131 -6.74 33.62 13.06
N GLN A 132 -5.42 33.80 13.05
CA GLN A 132 -4.75 34.69 12.10
C GLN A 132 -4.87 34.16 10.67
N THR A 133 -4.85 32.84 10.49
CA THR A 133 -5.05 32.21 9.18
C THR A 133 -6.44 32.49 8.62
N LEU A 134 -7.51 32.35 9.41
CA LEU A 134 -8.86 32.69 8.95
C LEU A 134 -8.98 34.15 8.52
N GLN A 135 -8.36 35.07 9.27
CA GLN A 135 -8.33 36.49 8.92
C GLN A 135 -7.57 36.71 7.61
N ALA A 136 -6.37 36.13 7.46
CA ALA A 136 -5.58 36.25 6.24
C ALA A 136 -6.31 35.68 5.01
N VAL A 137 -7.10 34.60 5.16
CA VAL A 137 -7.94 34.09 4.07
C VAL A 137 -9.01 35.11 3.69
N LEU A 138 -9.66 35.74 4.66
CA LEU A 138 -10.66 36.77 4.41
C LEU A 138 -10.06 37.98 3.66
N ASP A 139 -8.82 38.34 4.00
CA ASP A 139 -8.12 39.49 3.43
C ASP A 139 -7.58 39.21 2.01
N LEU A 140 -7.10 37.99 1.76
CA LEU A 140 -6.33 37.66 0.56
C LEU A 140 -7.08 36.83 -0.49
N GLU A 141 -8.28 36.33 -0.21
CA GLU A 141 -9.01 35.43 -1.12
C GLU A 141 -9.24 36.01 -2.52
N SER A 142 -9.57 37.30 -2.64
CA SER A 142 -9.70 37.97 -3.94
C SER A 142 -8.38 38.02 -4.71
N ALA A 143 -7.28 38.33 -4.02
CA ALA A 143 -5.94 38.39 -4.63
C ALA A 143 -5.44 37.02 -5.11
N PHE A 144 -5.84 35.93 -4.45
CA PHE A 144 -5.58 34.56 -4.92
C PHE A 144 -6.42 34.22 -6.16
N ARG A 145 -7.72 34.57 -6.13
CA ARG A 145 -8.65 34.32 -7.23
C ARG A 145 -8.20 35.05 -8.51
N GLU A 146 -7.81 36.31 -8.40
CA GLU A 146 -7.30 37.13 -9.52
C GLU A 146 -6.01 36.55 -10.12
N ARG A 147 -5.19 35.84 -9.31
CA ARG A 147 -3.98 35.13 -9.75
C ARG A 147 -4.26 33.71 -10.26
N GLY A 148 -5.53 33.30 -10.37
CA GLY A 148 -5.92 32.00 -10.92
C GLY A 148 -5.67 30.82 -9.98
N PHE A 149 -5.60 31.07 -8.67
CA PHE A 149 -5.66 30.01 -7.65
C PHE A 149 -7.10 29.68 -7.32
N SER A 150 -7.38 28.40 -7.11
CA SER A 150 -8.69 27.93 -6.71
C SER A 150 -8.90 28.09 -5.20
N GLN A 151 -10.17 28.02 -4.78
CA GLN A 151 -10.51 27.99 -3.36
C GLN A 151 -9.90 26.78 -2.64
N ALA A 152 -9.82 25.63 -3.32
CA ALA A 152 -9.18 24.44 -2.78
C ALA A 152 -7.67 24.63 -2.55
N ASP A 153 -7.00 25.39 -3.43
CA ASP A 153 -5.59 25.74 -3.26
C ASP A 153 -5.38 26.58 -2.00
N ILE A 154 -6.25 27.57 -1.77
CA ILE A 154 -6.21 28.41 -0.56
C ILE A 154 -6.34 27.55 0.69
N VAL A 155 -7.35 26.66 0.75
CA VAL A 155 -7.57 25.78 1.91
C VAL A 155 -6.37 24.86 2.14
N LYS A 156 -5.76 24.33 1.08
CA LYS A 156 -4.59 23.46 1.17
C LYS A 156 -3.37 24.17 1.73
N ILE A 157 -3.14 25.43 1.33
CA ILE A 157 -2.04 26.26 1.87
C ILE A 157 -2.32 26.62 3.33
N ALA A 158 -3.53 27.10 3.61
CA ALA A 158 -3.95 27.60 4.92
C ALA A 158 -4.09 26.49 5.99
N GLY A 159 -4.36 25.25 5.60
CA GLY A 159 -4.61 24.11 6.49
C GLY A 159 -3.40 23.57 7.26
N ASN A 160 -2.42 24.40 7.59
CA ASN A 160 -1.18 24.03 8.28
C ASN A 160 -0.81 25.05 9.37
N ASN A 161 0.07 24.65 10.30
CA ASN A 161 0.64 25.58 11.28
C ASN A 161 1.38 26.71 10.55
N GLY A 162 1.00 27.97 10.83
CA GLY A 162 1.51 29.14 10.11
C GLY A 162 0.92 29.34 8.71
N GLY A 163 -0.32 28.91 8.49
CA GLY A 163 -1.03 29.05 7.20
C GLY A 163 -1.12 30.49 6.71
N ALA A 164 -1.34 31.47 7.59
CA ALA A 164 -1.35 32.89 7.22
C ALA A 164 -0.03 33.31 6.54
N GLN A 165 1.11 32.96 7.12
CA GLN A 165 2.45 33.28 6.63
C GLN A 165 2.67 32.64 5.26
N ALA A 166 2.23 31.39 5.08
CA ALA A 166 2.29 30.71 3.79
C ALA A 166 1.46 31.44 2.73
N LEU A 167 0.23 31.87 3.04
CA LEU A 167 -0.61 32.63 2.11
C LEU A 167 0.05 33.94 1.66
N TYR A 168 0.56 34.74 2.61
CA TYR A 168 1.29 35.98 2.28
C TYR A 168 2.52 35.70 1.41
N SER A 169 3.30 34.68 1.76
CA SER A 169 4.52 34.33 1.02
C SER A 169 4.23 33.84 -0.39
N VAL A 170 3.13 33.09 -0.61
CA VAL A 170 2.72 32.66 -1.97
C VAL A 170 2.50 33.87 -2.87
N LEU A 171 1.78 34.90 -2.40
CA LEU A 171 1.52 36.09 -3.20
C LEU A 171 2.77 36.90 -3.53
N ASP A 172 3.79 36.80 -2.68
CA ASP A 172 5.09 37.46 -2.86
C ASP A 172 6.00 36.70 -3.85
N VAL A 173 6.13 35.37 -3.69
CA VAL A 173 7.09 34.59 -4.50
C VAL A 173 6.54 34.09 -5.83
N GLU A 174 5.22 33.91 -5.97
CA GLU A 174 4.58 33.31 -7.15
C GLU A 174 4.96 34.01 -8.46
N PRO A 175 4.96 35.35 -8.56
CA PRO A 175 5.28 36.03 -9.81
C PRO A 175 6.70 35.71 -10.30
N THR A 176 7.63 35.50 -9.37
CA THR A 176 9.03 35.21 -9.69
C THR A 176 9.24 33.72 -9.98
N LEU A 177 8.67 32.83 -9.17
CA LEU A 177 8.79 31.39 -9.37
C LEU A 177 8.04 30.91 -10.63
N GLY A 178 6.89 31.51 -10.95
CA GLY A 178 6.15 31.23 -12.18
C GLY A 178 7.00 31.49 -13.43
N LYS A 179 7.73 32.62 -13.46
CA LYS A 179 8.68 32.95 -14.53
C LYS A 179 9.90 32.02 -14.59
N ARG A 180 10.20 31.33 -13.49
CA ARG A 180 11.27 30.31 -13.40
C ARG A 180 10.80 28.89 -13.72
N GLY A 181 9.56 28.74 -14.21
CA GLY A 181 9.03 27.47 -14.70
C GLY A 181 8.39 26.59 -13.63
N PHE A 182 8.11 27.12 -12.44
CA PHE A 182 7.30 26.42 -11.44
C PHE A 182 5.82 26.64 -11.73
N SER A 183 5.04 25.56 -11.77
CA SER A 183 3.60 25.67 -11.95
C SER A 183 2.91 26.14 -10.66
N ARG A 184 1.69 26.66 -10.79
CA ARG A 184 0.83 26.96 -9.62
C ARG A 184 0.64 25.74 -8.73
N ALA A 185 0.49 24.55 -9.32
CA ALA A 185 0.37 23.30 -8.57
C ALA A 185 1.65 22.96 -7.78
N ASP A 186 2.83 23.31 -8.30
CA ASP A 186 4.09 23.12 -7.58
C ASP A 186 4.19 24.08 -6.40
N ILE A 187 3.82 25.35 -6.59
CA ILE A 187 3.78 26.35 -5.51
C ILE A 187 2.84 25.90 -4.39
N VAL A 188 1.63 25.43 -4.73
CA VAL A 188 0.66 24.91 -3.76
C VAL A 188 1.20 23.66 -3.04
N LYS A 189 1.91 22.77 -3.73
CA LYS A 189 2.55 21.60 -3.09
C LYS A 189 3.62 22.02 -2.08
N ILE A 190 4.44 23.01 -2.41
CA ILE A 190 5.49 23.50 -1.50
C ILE A 190 4.87 24.19 -0.29
N ALA A 191 3.93 25.12 -0.53
CA ALA A 191 3.31 25.94 0.50
C ALA A 191 2.35 25.17 1.42
N GLY A 192 1.77 24.06 0.95
CA GLY A 192 0.80 23.24 1.69
C GLY A 192 1.40 22.36 2.78
N ASN A 193 2.38 22.86 3.53
CA ASN A 193 3.06 22.17 4.62
C ASN A 193 3.30 23.12 5.81
N THR A 194 3.52 22.56 6.99
CA THR A 194 3.99 23.37 8.13
C THR A 194 5.37 23.94 7.81
N GLY A 195 5.49 25.27 7.85
CA GLY A 195 6.68 25.98 7.42
C GLY A 195 6.78 26.21 5.90
N GLY A 196 5.64 26.19 5.19
CA GLY A 196 5.58 26.40 3.74
C GLY A 196 6.13 27.75 3.27
N ALA A 197 5.98 28.81 4.08
CA ALA A 197 6.57 30.13 3.81
C ALA A 197 8.11 30.06 3.67
N GLN A 198 8.76 29.42 4.65
CA GLN A 198 10.20 29.22 4.65
C GLN A 198 10.64 28.38 3.45
N ALA A 199 9.90 27.32 3.12
CA ALA A 199 10.19 26.47 1.97
C ALA A 199 10.13 27.26 0.66
N LEU A 200 9.10 28.09 0.47
CA LEU A 200 8.95 28.93 -0.73
C LEU A 200 10.10 29.91 -0.92
N HIS A 201 10.44 30.69 0.11
CA HIS A 201 11.56 31.63 0.04
C HIS A 201 12.90 30.90 -0.19
N THR A 202 13.10 29.76 0.47
CA THR A 202 14.30 28.94 0.26
C THR A 202 14.38 28.40 -1.18
N VAL A 203 13.26 27.98 -1.79
CA VAL A 203 13.25 27.58 -3.21
C VAL A 203 13.62 28.76 -4.10
N LEU A 204 13.05 29.95 -3.84
CA LEU A 204 13.36 31.16 -4.60
C LEU A 204 14.86 31.48 -4.58
N ASP A 205 15.52 31.26 -3.45
CA ASP A 205 16.95 31.56 -3.29
C ASP A 205 17.85 30.45 -3.84
N LEU A 206 17.49 29.17 -3.63
CA LEU A 206 18.37 28.02 -3.88
C LEU A 206 18.14 27.31 -5.22
N GLU A 207 16.98 27.45 -5.87
CA GLU A 207 16.72 26.74 -7.14
C GLU A 207 17.79 26.97 -8.22
N PRO A 208 18.34 28.19 -8.41
CA PRO A 208 19.34 28.41 -9.45
C PRO A 208 20.64 27.64 -9.17
N ALA A 209 21.02 27.51 -7.88
CA ALA A 209 22.20 26.76 -7.47
C ALA A 209 21.98 25.25 -7.60
N LEU A 210 20.79 24.76 -7.24
CA LEU A 210 20.42 23.35 -7.36
C LEU A 210 20.31 22.91 -8.82
N GLY A 211 19.73 23.75 -9.69
CA GLY A 211 19.64 23.50 -11.13
C GLY A 211 21.01 23.38 -11.78
N LYS A 212 21.97 24.26 -11.42
CA LYS A 212 23.37 24.16 -11.86
C LYS A 212 24.07 22.89 -11.38
N ARG A 213 23.59 22.27 -10.31
CA ARG A 213 24.08 20.98 -9.80
C ARG A 213 23.37 19.77 -10.41
N GLY A 214 22.45 19.97 -11.36
CA GLY A 214 21.78 18.88 -12.09
C GLY A 214 20.48 18.39 -11.45
N PHE A 215 20.00 19.01 -10.38
CA PHE A 215 18.68 18.67 -9.83
C PHE A 215 17.58 19.21 -10.73
N SER A 216 16.62 18.34 -11.08
CA SER A 216 15.47 18.75 -11.87
C SER A 216 14.50 19.59 -11.03
N ARG A 217 13.63 20.38 -11.69
CA ARG A 217 12.56 21.11 -10.98
C ARG A 217 11.66 20.17 -10.18
N ILE A 218 11.38 18.99 -10.72
CA ILE A 218 10.57 17.97 -10.05
C ILE A 218 11.27 17.50 -8.76
N ASP A 219 12.59 17.34 -8.77
CA ASP A 219 13.34 16.97 -7.58
C ASP A 219 13.31 18.09 -6.54
N ILE A 220 13.49 19.35 -6.96
CA ILE A 220 13.41 20.52 -6.07
C ILE A 220 12.03 20.58 -5.39
N VAL A 221 10.95 20.39 -6.16
CA VAL A 221 9.58 20.36 -5.62
C VAL A 221 9.40 19.22 -4.62
N LYS A 222 9.90 18.01 -4.92
CA LYS A 222 9.82 16.86 -3.99
C LYS A 222 10.58 17.11 -2.69
N ILE A 223 11.74 17.76 -2.74
CA ILE A 223 12.55 18.09 -1.57
C ILE A 223 11.84 19.16 -0.72
N ALA A 224 11.31 20.20 -1.37
CA ALA A 224 10.71 21.34 -0.71
C ALA A 224 9.29 21.08 -0.15
N ALA A 225 8.51 20.20 -0.77
CA ALA A 225 7.11 19.95 -0.45
C ALA A 225 6.90 19.00 0.75
N ASN A 226 7.60 19.26 1.85
CA ASN A 226 7.48 18.53 3.11
C ASN A 226 7.65 19.48 4.31
N ASN A 227 7.19 19.05 5.49
CA ASN A 227 7.54 19.72 6.74
C ASN A 227 9.07 19.75 6.90
N GLY A 228 9.63 20.95 7.03
CA GLY A 228 11.08 21.16 7.07
C GLY A 228 11.78 21.16 5.71
N GLY A 229 11.04 21.42 4.61
CA GLY A 229 11.59 21.44 3.25
C GLY A 229 12.71 22.47 3.04
N ALA A 230 12.68 23.61 3.74
CA ALA A 230 13.76 24.60 3.71
C ALA A 230 15.08 24.00 4.19
N GLN A 231 15.06 23.30 5.33
CA GLN A 231 16.22 22.61 5.89
C GLN A 231 16.74 21.53 4.94
N ALA A 232 15.83 20.78 4.29
CA ALA A 232 16.19 19.76 3.32
C ALA A 232 16.90 20.35 2.09
N LEU A 233 16.44 21.49 1.56
CA LEU A 233 17.08 22.17 0.44
C LEU A 233 18.50 22.65 0.78
N HIS A 234 18.68 23.26 1.96
CA HIS A 234 20.01 23.64 2.44
C HIS A 234 20.92 22.42 2.59
N ALA A 235 20.46 21.35 3.24
CA ALA A 235 21.24 20.13 3.41
C ALA A 235 21.64 19.49 2.06
N VAL A 236 20.81 19.57 1.02
CA VAL A 236 21.19 19.09 -0.33
C VAL A 236 22.30 19.94 -0.94
N LEU A 237 22.29 21.26 -0.73
CA LEU A 237 23.41 22.11 -1.16
C LEU A 237 24.68 21.89 -0.35
N ASP A 238 24.57 21.65 0.95
CA ASP A 238 25.74 21.53 1.81
C ASP A 238 26.37 20.14 1.71
N LEU A 239 25.56 19.09 1.80
CA LEU A 239 26.00 17.69 1.93
C LEU A 239 26.01 16.93 0.59
N GLY A 240 25.30 17.43 -0.42
CA GLY A 240 25.13 16.76 -1.71
C GLY A 240 26.44 16.39 -2.42
N PRO A 241 27.44 17.28 -2.51
CA PRO A 241 28.75 16.96 -3.11
C PRO A 241 29.44 15.80 -2.39
N THR A 242 29.55 15.88 -1.06
CA THR A 242 30.19 14.84 -0.23
C THR A 242 29.49 13.49 -0.37
N LEU A 243 28.15 13.47 -0.39
CA LEU A 243 27.39 12.23 -0.61
C LEU A 243 27.65 11.60 -1.98
N ARG A 244 27.87 12.42 -3.02
CA ARG A 244 28.23 11.90 -4.35
C ARG A 244 29.62 11.28 -4.38
N GLU A 245 30.57 11.88 -3.67
CA GLU A 245 31.92 11.31 -3.48
C GLU A 245 31.86 9.97 -2.73
N CYS A 246 30.88 9.80 -1.84
CA CYS A 246 30.59 8.51 -1.21
C CYS A 246 29.87 7.49 -2.12
N GLY A 247 29.55 7.82 -3.38
CA GLY A 247 28.92 6.90 -4.33
C GLY A 247 27.39 6.98 -4.42
N PHE A 248 26.74 7.93 -3.73
CA PHE A 248 25.29 8.12 -3.83
C PHE A 248 24.91 8.93 -5.08
N SER A 249 23.98 8.41 -5.87
CA SER A 249 23.48 9.12 -7.06
C SER A 249 22.65 10.35 -6.68
N GLN A 250 22.53 11.32 -7.59
CA GLN A 250 21.66 12.48 -7.39
C GLN A 250 20.19 12.10 -7.17
N ALA A 251 19.70 11.10 -7.91
CA ALA A 251 18.35 10.56 -7.73
C ALA A 251 18.17 9.96 -6.32
N THR A 252 19.20 9.30 -5.79
CA THR A 252 19.21 8.75 -4.43
C THR A 252 19.18 9.87 -3.39
N ILE A 253 19.99 10.92 -3.56
CA ILE A 253 20.02 12.08 -2.66
C ILE A 253 18.66 12.78 -2.63
N ALA A 254 18.07 13.05 -3.80
CA ALA A 254 16.75 13.66 -3.90
C ALA A 254 15.66 12.79 -3.25
N LYS A 255 15.76 11.46 -3.36
CA LYS A 255 14.83 10.54 -2.70
C LYS A 255 14.95 10.58 -1.17
N ILE A 256 16.15 10.67 -0.62
CA ILE A 256 16.36 10.75 0.84
C ILE A 256 15.84 12.09 1.36
N ALA A 257 16.22 13.18 0.69
CA ALA A 257 15.84 14.54 1.06
C ALA A 257 14.34 14.83 0.88
N GLY A 258 13.66 14.12 -0.03
CA GLY A 258 12.24 14.28 -0.37
C GLY A 258 11.23 13.80 0.68
N ASN A 259 11.62 13.68 1.95
CA ASN A 259 10.76 13.25 3.04
C ASN A 259 10.85 14.22 4.24
N ILE A 260 9.87 14.13 5.15
CA ILE A 260 9.95 14.83 6.44
C ILE A 260 11.20 14.38 7.19
N GLY A 261 12.03 15.35 7.57
CA GLY A 261 13.33 15.09 8.21
C GLY A 261 14.45 14.71 7.23
N GLY A 262 14.29 15.01 5.94
CA GLY A 262 15.27 14.69 4.89
C GLY A 262 16.68 15.25 5.17
N ALA A 263 16.78 16.45 5.76
CA ALA A 263 18.06 17.03 6.17
C ALA A 263 18.80 16.15 7.19
N GLN A 264 18.10 15.69 8.22
CA GLN A 264 18.64 14.79 9.24
C GLN A 264 19.00 13.44 8.63
N ALA A 265 18.19 12.92 7.71
CA ALA A 265 18.48 11.65 7.04
C ALA A 265 19.75 11.74 6.19
N LEU A 266 19.95 12.83 5.43
CA LEU A 266 21.18 13.05 4.67
C LEU A 266 22.41 13.11 5.58
N GLN A 267 22.32 13.84 6.70
CA GLN A 267 23.41 13.93 7.68
C GLN A 267 23.75 12.55 8.25
N MET A 268 22.74 11.79 8.68
CA MET A 268 22.96 10.45 9.24
C MET A 268 23.51 9.43 8.24
N VAL A 269 23.29 9.61 6.94
CA VAL A 269 23.95 8.79 5.91
C VAL A 269 25.45 9.05 5.89
N LEU A 270 25.89 10.30 6.05
CA LEU A 270 27.32 10.61 6.15
C LEU A 270 27.91 10.06 7.46
N ASP A 271 27.22 10.27 8.58
CA ASP A 271 27.73 9.92 9.90
C ASP A 271 27.81 8.39 10.10
N LEU A 272 26.77 7.65 9.69
CA LEU A 272 26.66 6.22 9.96
C LEU A 272 26.92 5.31 8.74
N GLY A 273 26.86 5.85 7.52
CA GLY A 273 27.02 5.09 6.29
C GLY A 273 28.30 4.25 6.25
N PRO A 274 29.48 4.81 6.58
CA PRO A 274 30.73 4.05 6.62
C PRO A 274 30.72 2.92 7.66
N ALA A 275 30.13 3.15 8.84
CA ALA A 275 30.04 2.14 9.89
C ALA A 275 29.11 0.99 9.48
N LEU A 276 27.93 1.31 8.93
CA LEU A 276 26.99 0.33 8.40
C LEU A 276 27.57 -0.45 7.21
N GLY A 277 28.33 0.23 6.34
CA GLY A 277 29.06 -0.40 5.24
C GLY A 277 30.03 -1.48 5.72
N LYS A 278 30.79 -1.21 6.78
CA LYS A 278 31.69 -2.19 7.41
C LYS A 278 30.96 -3.36 8.05
N ARG A 279 29.68 -3.21 8.40
CA ARG A 279 28.83 -4.30 8.90
C ARG A 279 28.24 -5.15 7.77
N GLY A 280 28.37 -4.77 6.50
CA GLY A 280 27.85 -5.53 5.36
C GLY A 280 26.61 -4.92 4.70
N PHE A 281 26.10 -3.78 5.19
CA PHE A 281 25.01 -3.08 4.54
C PHE A 281 25.48 -2.35 3.28
N SER A 282 24.94 -2.73 2.12
CA SER A 282 25.22 -2.04 0.87
C SER A 282 24.73 -0.58 0.90
N GLN A 283 25.36 0.29 0.11
CA GLN A 283 24.91 1.68 -0.05
C GLN A 283 23.45 1.78 -0.51
N ALA A 284 23.03 0.88 -1.42
CA ALA A 284 21.64 0.81 -1.86
C ALA A 284 20.69 0.46 -0.71
N THR A 285 21.10 -0.43 0.19
CA THR A 285 20.34 -0.79 1.39
C THR A 285 20.26 0.39 2.37
N ILE A 286 21.38 1.07 2.63
CA ILE A 286 21.45 2.25 3.51
C ILE A 286 20.51 3.34 2.99
N ALA A 287 20.60 3.66 1.69
CA ALA A 287 19.74 4.65 1.06
C ALA A 287 18.24 4.26 1.11
N LYS A 288 17.93 2.96 1.00
CA LYS A 288 16.55 2.47 1.13
C LYS A 288 15.99 2.66 2.55
N ILE A 289 16.82 2.51 3.58
CA ILE A 289 16.43 2.76 4.97
C ILE A 289 16.24 4.26 5.20
N ALA A 290 17.22 5.07 4.77
CA ALA A 290 17.20 6.53 4.92
C ALA A 290 16.07 7.23 4.15
N GLY A 291 15.59 6.62 3.06
CA GLY A 291 14.61 7.21 2.15
C GLY A 291 13.15 7.20 2.60
N ASN A 292 12.89 7.25 3.91
CA ASN A 292 11.54 7.25 4.50
C ASN A 292 11.43 8.32 5.60
N ILE A 293 10.20 8.60 6.06
CA ILE A 293 9.98 9.49 7.22
C ILE A 293 10.62 8.84 8.45
N GLY A 294 11.50 9.59 9.10
CA GLY A 294 12.28 9.09 10.24
C GLY A 294 13.47 8.20 9.84
N GLY A 295 13.95 8.31 8.59
CA GLY A 295 15.10 7.54 8.09
C GLY A 295 16.38 7.72 8.92
N ALA A 296 16.59 8.92 9.48
CA ALA A 296 17.69 9.20 10.41
C ALA A 296 17.63 8.29 11.66
N GLN A 297 16.46 8.20 12.28
CA GLN A 297 16.22 7.34 13.44
C GLN A 297 16.36 5.86 13.05
N ALA A 298 15.84 5.47 11.89
CA ALA A 298 15.95 4.09 11.42
C ALA A 298 17.42 3.68 11.22
N LEU A 299 18.27 4.53 10.64
CA LEU A 299 19.70 4.25 10.49
C LEU A 299 20.40 4.07 11.84
N GLN A 300 20.14 4.96 12.79
CA GLN A 300 20.70 4.85 14.14
C GLN A 300 20.28 3.53 14.81
N THR A 301 18.98 3.24 14.81
CA THR A 301 18.44 2.02 15.43
C THR A 301 18.95 0.75 14.76
N VAL A 302 19.19 0.74 13.44
CA VAL A 302 19.83 -0.40 12.77
C VAL A 302 21.23 -0.62 13.32
N LEU A 303 22.04 0.43 13.45
CA LEU A 303 23.40 0.30 13.97
C LEU A 303 23.40 -0.24 15.41
N ASP A 304 22.45 0.23 16.24
CA ASP A 304 22.36 -0.13 17.65
C ASP A 304 21.84 -1.57 17.86
N LEU A 305 20.86 -2.01 17.06
CA LEU A 305 20.14 -3.27 17.29
C LEU A 305 20.56 -4.43 16.38
N GLU A 306 21.33 -4.19 15.32
CA GLU A 306 21.76 -5.25 14.39
C GLU A 306 22.41 -6.46 15.08
N PRO A 307 23.40 -6.32 15.99
CA PRO A 307 24.01 -7.50 16.59
C PRO A 307 23.01 -8.34 17.40
N ALA A 308 22.15 -7.70 18.21
CA ALA A 308 21.15 -8.40 19.01
C ALA A 308 20.08 -9.09 18.16
N LEU A 309 19.71 -8.52 17.01
CA LEU A 309 18.78 -9.14 16.07
C LEU A 309 19.44 -10.30 15.31
N CYS A 310 20.70 -10.16 14.91
CA CYS A 310 21.44 -11.25 14.26
C CYS A 310 21.61 -12.47 15.17
N GLU A 311 21.87 -12.29 16.47
CA GLU A 311 21.88 -13.37 17.46
C GLU A 311 20.54 -14.13 17.55
N ARG A 312 19.44 -13.48 17.18
CA ARG A 312 18.09 -14.08 17.13
C ARG A 312 17.72 -14.65 15.76
N GLY A 313 18.71 -14.78 14.86
CA GLY A 313 18.56 -15.37 13.53
C GLY A 313 18.00 -14.42 12.48
N PHE A 314 17.88 -13.11 12.75
CA PHE A 314 17.51 -12.15 11.69
C PHE A 314 18.71 -11.82 10.82
N SER A 315 18.59 -12.09 9.52
CA SER A 315 19.61 -11.69 8.56
C SER A 315 19.57 -10.17 8.33
N GLN A 316 20.70 -9.59 7.93
CA GLN A 316 20.77 -8.16 7.62
C GLN A 316 19.76 -7.72 6.55
N ALA A 317 19.44 -8.60 5.59
CA ALA A 317 18.41 -8.34 4.60
C ALA A 317 17.00 -8.22 5.22
N THR A 318 16.67 -9.03 6.24
CA THR A 318 15.38 -8.95 6.93
C THR A 318 15.32 -7.78 7.89
N ILE A 319 16.43 -7.46 8.57
CA ILE A 319 16.57 -6.24 9.39
C ILE A 319 16.33 -5.00 8.52
N ALA A 320 17.02 -4.90 7.38
CA ALA A 320 16.85 -3.77 6.46
C ALA A 320 15.42 -3.68 5.89
N LYS A 321 14.74 -4.81 5.68
CA LYS A 321 13.33 -4.83 5.27
C LYS A 321 12.41 -4.22 6.33
N MET A 322 12.64 -4.52 7.61
CA MET A 322 11.84 -3.96 8.71
C MET A 322 12.15 -2.46 8.90
N ALA A 323 13.42 -2.07 8.81
CA ALA A 323 13.88 -0.69 8.96
C ALA A 323 13.45 0.23 7.79
N GLY A 324 13.29 -0.31 6.59
CA GLY A 324 13.04 0.45 5.36
C GLY A 324 11.60 0.90 5.14
N ASN A 325 10.88 1.30 6.20
CA ASN A 325 9.49 1.75 6.19
C ASN A 325 9.32 2.96 7.13
N ASN A 326 8.19 3.67 7.04
CA ASN A 326 7.90 4.75 7.99
C ASN A 326 7.75 4.17 9.40
N GLY A 327 8.51 4.72 10.35
CA GLY A 327 8.58 4.21 11.72
C GLY A 327 9.41 2.91 11.86
N GLY A 328 10.34 2.66 10.93
CA GLY A 328 11.20 1.47 10.96
C GLY A 328 12.03 1.32 12.24
N ALA A 329 12.45 2.42 12.87
CA ALA A 329 13.12 2.40 14.17
C ALA A 329 12.24 1.75 15.26
N GLN A 330 10.98 2.17 15.36
CA GLN A 330 10.00 1.64 16.29
C GLN A 330 9.70 0.17 15.99
N ALA A 331 9.63 -0.21 14.71
CA ALA A 331 9.42 -1.59 14.30
C ALA A 331 10.57 -2.49 14.77
N LEU A 332 11.83 -2.09 14.58
CA LEU A 332 12.99 -2.85 15.04
C LEU A 332 13.00 -3.03 16.56
N GLN A 333 12.77 -1.95 17.31
CA GLN A 333 12.72 -2.02 18.77
C GLN A 333 11.60 -2.97 19.24
N THR A 334 10.40 -2.83 18.66
CA THR A 334 9.25 -3.67 19.04
C THR A 334 9.47 -5.15 18.68
N VAL A 335 10.14 -5.44 17.55
CA VAL A 335 10.53 -6.82 17.21
C VAL A 335 11.50 -7.37 18.24
N LEU A 336 12.52 -6.59 18.63
CA LEU A 336 13.47 -7.00 19.66
C LEU A 336 12.74 -7.34 20.98
N ASP A 337 11.75 -6.55 21.36
CA ASP A 337 11.05 -6.75 22.63
C ASP A 337 10.02 -7.89 22.58
N LEU A 338 9.31 -8.07 21.46
CA LEU A 338 8.16 -8.98 21.35
C LEU A 338 8.44 -10.30 20.64
N GLU A 339 9.57 -10.47 19.93
CA GLU A 339 9.90 -11.73 19.24
C GLU A 339 9.84 -12.95 20.17
N PRO A 340 10.40 -12.92 21.41
CA PRO A 340 10.34 -14.07 22.30
C PRO A 340 8.91 -14.45 22.68
N ALA A 341 8.02 -13.47 22.86
CA ALA A 341 6.63 -13.70 23.20
C ALA A 341 5.83 -14.25 22.01
N LEU A 342 6.08 -13.76 20.80
CA LEU A 342 5.42 -14.22 19.57
C LEU A 342 5.86 -15.64 19.19
N ARG A 343 7.14 -15.98 19.35
CA ARG A 343 7.66 -17.33 19.04
C ARG A 343 7.09 -18.40 19.96
N LYS A 344 6.77 -18.05 21.20
CA LYS A 344 6.02 -18.92 22.14
C LYS A 344 4.54 -19.12 21.73
N ARG A 345 4.03 -18.36 20.75
CA ARG A 345 2.65 -18.41 20.25
C ARG A 345 2.57 -18.91 18.79
N ASP A 346 3.50 -19.79 18.41
CA ASP A 346 3.56 -20.45 17.10
C ASP A 346 3.84 -19.53 15.89
N PHE A 347 4.16 -18.25 16.11
CA PHE A 347 4.60 -17.36 15.03
C PHE A 347 6.02 -17.74 14.59
N ARG A 348 6.18 -18.03 13.30
CA ARG A 348 7.52 -18.22 12.73
C ARG A 348 8.15 -16.85 12.48
N GLN A 349 9.48 -16.82 12.43
CA GLN A 349 10.21 -15.58 12.18
C GLN A 349 9.78 -14.87 10.89
N ALA A 350 9.48 -15.63 9.82
CA ALA A 350 8.97 -15.07 8.57
C ALA A 350 7.61 -14.36 8.73
N ASP A 351 6.76 -14.85 9.63
CA ASP A 351 5.46 -14.24 9.93
C ASP A 351 5.66 -12.92 10.70
N ILE A 352 6.59 -12.89 11.67
CA ILE A 352 6.97 -11.68 12.41
C ILE A 352 7.51 -10.61 11.46
N ILE A 353 8.43 -10.97 10.55
CA ILE A 353 8.99 -10.04 9.56
C ILE A 353 7.89 -9.50 8.63
N LYS A 354 6.89 -10.31 8.29
CA LYS A 354 5.77 -9.87 7.45
C LYS A 354 4.88 -8.85 8.16
N ILE A 355 4.66 -8.99 9.46
CA ILE A 355 3.87 -8.05 10.27
C ILE A 355 4.66 -6.74 10.46
N ALA A 356 5.93 -6.85 10.86
CA ALA A 356 6.79 -5.71 11.18
C ALA A 356 7.26 -4.92 9.95
N GLY A 357 7.39 -5.57 8.79
CA GLY A 357 7.95 -4.99 7.56
C GLY A 357 6.98 -4.12 6.77
N ASN A 358 6.21 -3.27 7.45
CA ASN A 358 5.26 -2.30 6.87
C ASN A 358 5.28 -1.00 7.68
N ASP A 359 4.76 0.09 7.09
CA ASP A 359 4.46 1.31 7.84
C ASP A 359 3.52 1.00 9.02
N GLY A 360 3.94 1.40 10.22
CA GLY A 360 3.21 1.09 11.45
C GLY A 360 3.35 -0.37 11.93
N GLY A 361 4.41 -1.08 11.53
CA GLY A 361 4.65 -2.47 11.91
C GLY A 361 4.80 -2.69 13.43
N ALA A 362 5.30 -1.70 14.17
CA ALA A 362 5.36 -1.74 15.64
C ALA A 362 3.96 -1.89 16.26
N GLN A 363 3.02 -1.05 15.82
CA GLN A 363 1.63 -1.07 16.27
C GLN A 363 0.95 -2.38 15.87
N ALA A 364 1.23 -2.90 14.67
CA ALA A 364 0.68 -4.17 14.21
C ALA A 364 1.15 -5.34 15.10
N LEU A 365 2.44 -5.38 15.50
CA LEU A 365 2.93 -6.41 16.42
C LEU A 365 2.28 -6.33 17.80
N GLN A 366 2.12 -5.13 18.35
CA GLN A 366 1.44 -4.93 19.63
C GLN A 366 -0.02 -5.39 19.57
N ALA A 367 -0.75 -5.00 18.52
CA ALA A 367 -2.12 -5.43 18.27
C ALA A 367 -2.25 -6.97 18.11
N VAL A 368 -1.26 -7.64 17.49
CA VAL A 368 -1.24 -9.11 17.42
C VAL A 368 -1.08 -9.74 18.80
N ILE A 369 -0.25 -9.16 19.67
CA ILE A 369 -0.10 -9.65 21.05
C ILE A 369 -1.39 -9.46 21.84
N GLU A 370 -2.01 -8.29 21.71
CA GLU A 370 -3.23 -7.89 22.43
C GLU A 370 -4.46 -8.70 21.97
N HIS A 371 -4.71 -8.74 20.65
CA HIS A 371 -5.95 -9.28 20.09
C HIS A 371 -5.84 -10.71 19.56
N GLY A 372 -4.63 -11.23 19.33
CA GLY A 372 -4.40 -12.55 18.73
C GLY A 372 -5.07 -13.73 19.44
N PRO A 373 -5.07 -13.81 20.79
CA PRO A 373 -5.83 -14.83 21.51
C PRO A 373 -7.34 -14.74 21.25
N THR A 374 -7.92 -13.54 21.34
CA THR A 374 -9.34 -13.29 21.13
C THR A 374 -9.75 -13.62 19.69
N LEU A 375 -8.95 -13.24 18.69
CA LEU A 375 -9.22 -13.58 17.29
C LEU A 375 -9.22 -15.10 17.05
N ARG A 376 -8.32 -15.85 17.70
CA ARG A 376 -8.33 -17.32 17.61
C ARG A 376 -9.59 -17.93 18.21
N GLN A 377 -10.09 -17.36 19.32
CA GLN A 377 -11.38 -17.78 19.89
C GLN A 377 -12.56 -17.50 18.95
N HIS A 378 -12.47 -16.46 18.10
CA HIS A 378 -13.45 -16.16 17.05
C HIS A 378 -13.27 -17.01 15.77
N GLY A 379 -12.41 -18.03 15.78
CA GLY A 379 -12.23 -18.97 14.67
C GLY A 379 -11.09 -18.64 13.71
N PHE A 380 -10.44 -17.48 13.82
CA PHE A 380 -9.35 -17.08 12.92
C PHE A 380 -8.07 -17.87 13.23
N ASN A 381 -7.53 -18.57 12.22
CA ASN A 381 -6.27 -19.27 12.38
C ASN A 381 -5.08 -18.28 12.31
N LEU A 382 -3.87 -18.73 12.67
CA LEU A 382 -2.68 -17.87 12.68
C LEU A 382 -2.38 -17.28 11.30
N ALA A 383 -2.56 -18.03 10.20
CA ALA A 383 -2.31 -17.52 8.86
C ALA A 383 -3.28 -16.40 8.47
N ASP A 384 -4.53 -16.46 8.94
CA ASP A 384 -5.52 -15.38 8.77
C ASP A 384 -5.06 -14.12 9.52
N ILE A 385 -4.66 -14.26 10.78
CA ILE A 385 -4.18 -13.14 11.62
C ILE A 385 -2.95 -12.49 10.98
N VAL A 386 -1.97 -13.28 10.55
CA VAL A 386 -0.77 -12.78 9.85
C VAL A 386 -1.12 -12.08 8.54
N LYS A 387 -2.16 -12.55 7.83
CA LYS A 387 -2.62 -11.90 6.59
C LYS A 387 -3.27 -10.54 6.87
N MET A 388 -4.08 -10.41 7.92
CA MET A 388 -4.72 -9.15 8.30
C MET A 388 -3.72 -8.15 8.86
N ALA A 389 -2.81 -8.60 9.74
CA ALA A 389 -1.80 -7.75 10.37
C ALA A 389 -0.63 -7.36 9.45
N GLY A 390 -0.33 -8.18 8.43
CA GLY A 390 0.81 -8.01 7.53
C GLY A 390 0.63 -6.94 6.44
N ASN A 391 -0.01 -5.82 6.76
CA ASN A 391 -0.27 -4.70 5.87
C ASN A 391 -0.08 -3.35 6.60
N ILE A 392 0.07 -2.26 5.84
CA ILE A 392 -0.04 -0.91 6.38
C ILE A 392 -1.42 -0.75 7.04
N GLY A 393 -1.42 -0.31 8.30
CA GLY A 393 -2.64 -0.21 9.11
C GLY A 393 -3.16 -1.55 9.66
N GLY A 394 -2.29 -2.55 9.77
CA GLY A 394 -2.65 -3.89 10.25
C GLY A 394 -3.24 -3.90 11.66
N ALA A 395 -2.79 -3.02 12.56
CA ALA A 395 -3.36 -2.88 13.90
C ALA A 395 -4.85 -2.49 13.85
N GLN A 396 -5.17 -1.49 13.02
CA GLN A 396 -6.53 -1.02 12.80
C GLN A 396 -7.40 -2.11 12.16
N ALA A 397 -6.83 -2.88 11.23
CA ALA A 397 -7.53 -4.01 10.62
C ALA A 397 -7.91 -5.07 11.65
N LEU A 398 -6.99 -5.46 12.55
CA LEU A 398 -7.29 -6.43 13.61
C LEU A 398 -8.36 -5.92 14.58
N GLN A 399 -8.26 -4.66 15.01
CA GLN A 399 -9.26 -4.06 15.89
C GLN A 399 -10.64 -4.02 15.23
N ALA A 400 -10.71 -3.54 13.98
CA ALA A 400 -11.97 -3.47 13.24
C ALA A 400 -12.60 -4.86 13.01
N VAL A 401 -11.79 -5.91 12.82
CA VAL A 401 -12.30 -7.28 12.74
C VAL A 401 -12.96 -7.69 14.05
N LEU A 402 -12.36 -7.39 15.20
CA LEU A 402 -12.97 -7.70 16.50
C LEU A 402 -14.27 -6.92 16.70
N ASP A 403 -14.24 -5.61 16.47
CA ASP A 403 -15.38 -4.72 16.73
C ASP A 403 -16.59 -5.07 15.85
N LEU A 404 -16.34 -5.48 14.60
CA LEU A 404 -17.38 -5.69 13.59
C LEU A 404 -17.73 -7.16 13.37
N LYS A 405 -17.04 -8.12 14.00
CA LYS A 405 -17.24 -9.56 13.76
C LYS A 405 -18.71 -9.98 13.86
N PRO A 406 -19.46 -9.63 14.93
CA PRO A 406 -20.85 -10.06 15.06
C PRO A 406 -21.72 -9.52 13.93
N VAL A 407 -21.55 -8.23 13.59
CA VAL A 407 -22.34 -7.56 12.56
C VAL A 407 -22.03 -8.13 11.16
N LEU A 408 -20.76 -8.45 10.89
CA LEU A 408 -20.36 -9.09 9.63
C LEU A 408 -20.98 -10.49 9.47
N ASP A 409 -21.04 -11.26 10.56
CA ASP A 409 -21.68 -12.58 10.57
C ASP A 409 -23.18 -12.47 10.32
N GLU A 410 -23.86 -11.50 10.97
CA GLU A 410 -25.28 -11.21 10.75
C GLU A 410 -25.59 -10.83 9.30
N HIS A 411 -24.67 -10.14 8.63
CA HIS A 411 -24.79 -9.79 7.20
C HIS A 411 -24.44 -10.95 6.25
N GLY A 412 -24.10 -12.12 6.80
CA GLY A 412 -23.86 -13.37 6.07
C GLY A 412 -22.43 -13.51 5.52
N PHE A 413 -21.47 -12.68 5.93
CA PHE A 413 -20.10 -12.79 5.43
C PHE A 413 -19.36 -13.97 6.07
N SER A 414 -18.78 -14.83 5.24
CA SER A 414 -17.99 -15.96 5.75
C SER A 414 -16.65 -15.49 6.31
N GLN A 415 -16.03 -16.29 7.19
CA GLN A 415 -14.70 -15.97 7.72
C GLN A 415 -13.65 -15.72 6.61
N PRO A 416 -13.57 -16.53 5.53
CA PRO A 416 -12.68 -16.23 4.39
C PRO A 416 -12.98 -14.89 3.70
N ASP A 417 -14.25 -14.47 3.65
CA ASP A 417 -14.63 -13.17 3.08
C ASP A 417 -14.12 -12.03 3.95
N ILE A 418 -14.31 -12.13 5.28
CA ILE A 418 -13.78 -11.15 6.24
C ILE A 418 -12.26 -11.04 6.10
N VAL A 419 -11.55 -12.17 6.07
CA VAL A 419 -10.08 -12.20 5.91
C VAL A 419 -9.65 -11.66 4.54
N LYS A 420 -10.48 -11.81 3.50
CA LYS A 420 -10.20 -11.24 2.17
C LYS A 420 -10.35 -9.72 2.16
N MET A 421 -11.36 -9.16 2.83
CA MET A 421 -11.58 -7.71 2.93
C MET A 421 -10.56 -7.06 3.86
N ALA A 422 -10.35 -7.63 5.05
CA ALA A 422 -9.42 -7.13 6.06
C ALA A 422 -7.94 -7.34 5.70
N GLY A 423 -7.63 -8.31 4.84
CA GLY A 423 -6.28 -8.72 4.47
C GLY A 423 -5.54 -7.80 3.50
N ASN A 424 -5.94 -6.53 3.39
CA ASN A 424 -5.36 -5.52 2.50
C ASN A 424 -5.05 -4.22 3.24
N ILE A 425 -4.22 -3.36 2.64
CA ILE A 425 -4.07 -1.97 3.09
C ILE A 425 -5.45 -1.28 3.09
N GLY A 426 -5.81 -0.69 4.23
CA GLY A 426 -7.12 -0.08 4.43
C GLY A 426 -8.24 -1.08 4.75
N GLY A 427 -7.90 -2.29 5.23
CA GLY A 427 -8.87 -3.34 5.53
C GLY A 427 -9.93 -2.93 6.56
N ALA A 428 -9.58 -2.12 7.56
CA ALA A 428 -10.54 -1.59 8.53
C ALA A 428 -11.64 -0.75 7.86
N GLN A 429 -11.23 0.12 6.93
CA GLN A 429 -12.14 0.96 6.16
C GLN A 429 -13.00 0.13 5.22
N ALA A 430 -12.43 -0.91 4.60
CA ALA A 430 -13.19 -1.84 3.75
C ALA A 430 -14.29 -2.56 4.53
N LEU A 431 -14.01 -3.04 5.75
CA LEU A 431 -15.01 -3.68 6.62
C LEU A 431 -16.14 -2.72 7.01
N GLN A 432 -15.80 -1.49 7.40
CA GLN A 432 -16.82 -0.47 7.69
C GLN A 432 -17.68 -0.16 6.46
N ALA A 433 -17.05 0.01 5.30
CA ALA A 433 -17.74 0.34 4.06
C ALA A 433 -18.70 -0.76 3.58
N VAL A 434 -18.37 -2.05 3.76
CA VAL A 434 -19.32 -3.11 3.37
C VAL A 434 -20.55 -3.14 4.28
N LEU A 435 -20.43 -2.74 5.54
CA LEU A 435 -21.58 -2.62 6.44
C LEU A 435 -22.43 -1.40 6.09
N SER A 436 -21.80 -0.26 5.80
CA SER A 436 -22.54 0.98 5.49
C SER A 436 -23.14 1.00 4.08
N LEU A 437 -22.46 0.43 3.08
CA LEU A 437 -22.86 0.52 1.66
C LEU A 437 -23.41 -0.81 1.10
N GLY A 438 -23.12 -1.94 1.74
CA GLY A 438 -23.50 -3.27 1.26
C GLY A 438 -25.00 -3.45 1.04
N PRO A 439 -25.89 -3.02 1.96
CA PRO A 439 -27.34 -3.11 1.74
C PRO A 439 -27.80 -2.39 0.47
N ALA A 440 -27.34 -1.15 0.26
CA ALA A 440 -27.67 -0.37 -0.93
C ALA A 440 -27.13 -1.03 -2.22
N LEU A 441 -25.93 -1.61 -2.19
CA LEU A 441 -25.37 -2.34 -3.33
C LEU A 441 -26.17 -3.63 -3.66
N ARG A 442 -26.74 -4.31 -2.65
CA ARG A 442 -27.62 -5.46 -2.88
C ARG A 442 -28.93 -5.03 -3.54
N GLU A 443 -29.48 -3.88 -3.17
CA GLU A 443 -30.66 -3.29 -3.83
C GLU A 443 -30.40 -2.94 -5.30
N ARG A 444 -29.14 -2.59 -5.65
CA ARG A 444 -28.71 -2.43 -7.04
C ARG A 444 -28.57 -3.74 -7.81
N GLY A 445 -28.54 -4.90 -7.13
CA GLY A 445 -28.44 -6.22 -7.75
C GLY A 445 -27.04 -6.86 -7.67
N PHE A 446 -26.06 -6.24 -7.01
CA PHE A 446 -24.76 -6.89 -6.79
C PHE A 446 -24.87 -8.06 -5.81
N SER A 447 -24.30 -9.19 -6.20
CA SER A 447 -24.25 -10.35 -5.32
C SER A 447 -23.25 -10.16 -4.19
N GLN A 448 -23.39 -10.92 -3.11
CA GLN A 448 -22.42 -10.86 -2.01
C GLN A 448 -20.98 -11.19 -2.45
N PRO A 449 -20.72 -12.21 -3.31
CA PRO A 449 -19.39 -12.42 -3.89
C PRO A 449 -18.85 -11.22 -4.67
N ASP A 450 -19.71 -10.45 -5.36
CA ASP A 450 -19.31 -9.24 -6.07
C ASP A 450 -18.85 -8.17 -5.08
N ILE A 451 -19.63 -7.92 -4.03
CA ILE A 451 -19.29 -6.98 -2.95
C ILE A 451 -17.94 -7.36 -2.31
N VAL A 452 -17.73 -8.64 -2.00
CA VAL A 452 -16.46 -9.14 -1.44
C VAL A 452 -15.30 -9.00 -2.44
N LYS A 453 -15.55 -9.10 -3.75
CA LYS A 453 -14.53 -8.89 -4.79
C LYS A 453 -14.14 -7.40 -4.89
N ILE A 454 -15.10 -6.49 -4.83
CA ILE A 454 -14.87 -5.03 -4.83
C ILE A 454 -14.11 -4.61 -3.56
N ALA A 455 -14.58 -5.05 -2.40
CA ALA A 455 -13.99 -4.73 -1.10
C ALA A 455 -12.64 -5.44 -0.84
N GLY A 456 -12.40 -6.57 -1.51
CA GLY A 456 -11.27 -7.47 -1.29
C GLY A 456 -9.91 -6.99 -1.83
N ASN A 457 -9.73 -5.70 -2.06
CA ASN A 457 -8.53 -5.09 -2.63
C ASN A 457 -8.14 -3.82 -1.86
N THR A 458 -6.91 -3.34 -2.07
CA THR A 458 -6.47 -2.02 -1.59
C THR A 458 -7.38 -0.93 -2.14
N GLY A 459 -7.93 -0.10 -1.25
CA GLY A 459 -8.91 0.92 -1.62
C GLY A 459 -10.33 0.40 -1.82
N GLY A 460 -10.66 -0.79 -1.30
CA GLY A 460 -11.97 -1.43 -1.46
C GLY A 460 -13.14 -0.55 -0.96
N ALA A 461 -12.96 0.21 0.12
CA ALA A 461 -13.95 1.16 0.61
C ALA A 461 -14.30 2.23 -0.44
N GLN A 462 -13.28 2.82 -1.07
CA GLN A 462 -13.44 3.81 -2.13
C GLN A 462 -14.06 3.19 -3.38
N ALA A 463 -13.71 1.94 -3.69
CA ALA A 463 -14.29 1.22 -4.82
C ALA A 463 -15.80 0.97 -4.62
N LEU A 464 -16.23 0.55 -3.42
CA LEU A 464 -17.65 0.37 -3.10
C LEU A 464 -18.43 1.69 -3.25
N GLN A 465 -17.88 2.79 -2.73
CA GLN A 465 -18.50 4.11 -2.89
C GLN A 465 -18.61 4.51 -4.37
N ALA A 466 -17.52 4.38 -5.13
CA ALA A 466 -17.53 4.72 -6.56
C ALA A 466 -18.49 3.86 -7.38
N VAL A 467 -18.68 2.57 -7.02
CA VAL A 467 -19.71 1.73 -7.64
C VAL A 467 -21.08 2.32 -7.39
N LEU A 468 -21.40 2.63 -6.13
CA LEU A 468 -22.72 3.15 -5.77
C LEU A 468 -23.02 4.50 -6.46
N ASP A 469 -22.00 5.34 -6.61
CA ASP A 469 -22.11 6.67 -7.22
C ASP A 469 -22.24 6.62 -8.75
N LEU A 470 -21.57 5.67 -9.42
CA LEU A 470 -21.35 5.73 -10.88
C LEU A 470 -22.04 4.60 -11.66
N GLU A 471 -22.48 3.53 -11.01
CA GLU A 471 -23.02 2.33 -11.68
C GLU A 471 -24.15 2.67 -12.64
N LEU A 472 -25.17 3.42 -12.19
CA LEU A 472 -26.35 3.68 -13.00
C LEU A 472 -25.99 4.37 -14.31
N THR A 473 -25.14 5.39 -14.25
CA THR A 473 -24.65 6.11 -15.42
C THR A 473 -23.80 5.20 -16.33
N LEU A 474 -22.94 4.35 -15.76
CA LEU A 474 -22.16 3.39 -16.54
C LEU A 474 -23.04 2.37 -17.27
N VAL A 475 -24.14 1.93 -16.65
CA VAL A 475 -25.11 1.04 -17.28
C VAL A 475 -25.82 1.73 -18.45
N GLU A 476 -26.19 3.00 -18.31
CA GLU A 476 -26.73 3.80 -19.41
C GLU A 476 -25.72 3.97 -20.57
N HIS A 477 -24.42 4.03 -20.26
CA HIS A 477 -23.34 4.06 -21.25
C HIS A 477 -23.05 2.67 -21.88
N GLY A 478 -23.82 1.63 -21.53
CA GLY A 478 -23.75 0.29 -22.12
C GLY A 478 -22.83 -0.68 -21.38
N PHE A 479 -22.22 -0.30 -20.26
CA PHE A 479 -21.44 -1.22 -19.42
C PHE A 479 -22.37 -2.11 -18.58
N SER A 480 -21.97 -3.35 -18.32
CA SER A 480 -22.75 -4.25 -17.47
C SER A 480 -22.24 -4.29 -16.03
N GLN A 481 -23.07 -4.73 -15.08
CA GLN A 481 -22.62 -4.98 -13.70
C GLN A 481 -21.42 -5.94 -13.62
N PRO A 482 -21.37 -7.07 -14.37
CA PRO A 482 -20.16 -7.89 -14.47
C PRO A 482 -18.91 -7.13 -14.93
N ASP A 483 -19.06 -6.17 -15.85
CA ASP A 483 -17.95 -5.32 -16.29
C ASP A 483 -17.47 -4.40 -15.16
N ILE A 484 -18.41 -3.77 -14.45
CA ILE A 484 -18.13 -2.91 -13.28
C ILE A 484 -17.37 -3.71 -12.20
N VAL A 485 -17.84 -4.92 -11.89
CA VAL A 485 -17.18 -5.82 -10.92
C VAL A 485 -15.81 -6.28 -11.40
N ARG A 486 -15.61 -6.43 -12.72
CA ARG A 486 -14.29 -6.73 -13.29
C ARG A 486 -13.34 -5.54 -13.17
N ILE A 487 -13.81 -4.32 -13.45
CA ILE A 487 -12.99 -3.10 -13.34
C ILE A 487 -12.57 -2.86 -11.89
N THR A 488 -13.51 -3.01 -10.96
CA THR A 488 -13.29 -2.69 -9.53
C THR A 488 -12.70 -3.82 -8.71
N GLY A 489 -12.75 -5.06 -9.20
CA GLY A 489 -12.17 -6.23 -8.54
C GLY A 489 -10.64 -6.27 -8.48
N ASN A 490 -9.97 -5.15 -8.73
CA ASN A 490 -8.53 -4.96 -8.76
C ASN A 490 -8.12 -3.71 -7.97
N ARG A 491 -6.82 -3.55 -7.70
CA ARG A 491 -6.30 -2.37 -6.98
C ARG A 491 -6.50 -1.08 -7.80
N GLY A 492 -7.14 -0.07 -7.21
CA GLY A 492 -7.44 1.20 -7.87
C GLY A 492 -8.78 1.23 -8.61
N GLY A 493 -9.71 0.35 -8.23
CA GLY A 493 -11.02 0.21 -8.87
C GLY A 493 -11.84 1.49 -8.98
N ALA A 494 -11.84 2.33 -7.94
CA ALA A 494 -12.56 3.62 -7.96
C ALA A 494 -12.02 4.56 -9.04
N GLN A 495 -10.70 4.69 -9.13
CA GLN A 495 -10.03 5.53 -10.13
C GLN A 495 -10.28 4.99 -11.54
N ALA A 496 -10.25 3.66 -11.71
CA ALA A 496 -10.53 3.03 -12.99
C ALA A 496 -11.97 3.31 -13.45
N LEU A 497 -12.97 3.20 -12.57
CA LEU A 497 -14.36 3.54 -12.91
C LEU A 497 -14.54 5.01 -13.30
N GLN A 498 -13.95 5.94 -12.52
CA GLN A 498 -13.99 7.36 -12.82
C GLN A 498 -13.35 7.66 -14.19
N ALA A 499 -12.21 7.03 -14.49
CA ALA A 499 -11.53 7.18 -15.76
C ALA A 499 -12.33 6.57 -16.93
N VAL A 500 -12.99 5.43 -16.74
CA VAL A 500 -13.90 4.86 -17.76
C VAL A 500 -14.98 5.87 -18.09
N LEU A 501 -15.70 6.39 -17.08
CA LEU A 501 -16.77 7.35 -17.33
C LEU A 501 -16.27 8.63 -18.04
N ALA A 502 -15.09 9.12 -17.67
CA ALA A 502 -14.52 10.33 -18.25
C ALA A 502 -13.96 10.14 -19.67
N LEU A 503 -13.46 8.95 -20.02
CA LEU A 503 -12.66 8.74 -21.24
C LEU A 503 -13.32 7.84 -22.29
N GLU A 504 -14.37 7.08 -21.94
CA GLU A 504 -14.90 6.03 -22.82
C GLU A 504 -15.46 6.56 -24.14
N LEU A 505 -16.10 7.73 -24.15
CA LEU A 505 -16.59 8.37 -25.39
C LEU A 505 -15.43 8.66 -26.35
N THR A 506 -14.36 9.27 -25.84
CA THR A 506 -13.16 9.59 -26.64
C THR A 506 -12.47 8.31 -27.15
N LEU A 507 -12.45 7.25 -26.33
CA LEU A 507 -11.91 5.95 -26.73
C LEU A 507 -12.74 5.29 -27.83
N ARG A 508 -14.07 5.37 -27.76
CA ARG A 508 -14.97 4.85 -28.81
C ARG A 508 -14.81 5.59 -30.13
N GLU A 509 -14.67 6.91 -30.09
CA GLU A 509 -14.40 7.72 -31.28
C GLU A 509 -13.09 7.33 -31.97
N ARG A 510 -12.11 6.85 -31.20
CA ARG A 510 -10.83 6.31 -31.72
C ARG A 510 -10.90 4.83 -32.13
N GLY A 511 -12.07 4.21 -32.03
CA GLY A 511 -12.33 2.85 -32.49
C GLY A 511 -12.19 1.76 -31.43
N PHE A 512 -11.94 2.09 -30.15
CA PHE A 512 -11.88 1.09 -29.08
C PHE A 512 -13.27 0.61 -28.68
N SER A 513 -13.43 -0.72 -28.62
CA SER A 513 -14.69 -1.34 -28.24
C SER A 513 -14.88 -1.37 -26.72
N GLN A 514 -16.11 -1.50 -26.24
CA GLN A 514 -16.38 -1.67 -24.81
C GLN A 514 -15.59 -2.86 -24.19
N PRO A 515 -15.53 -4.06 -24.78
CA PRO A 515 -14.69 -5.15 -24.27
C PRO A 515 -13.20 -4.77 -24.16
N ASP A 516 -12.68 -3.95 -25.06
CA ASP A 516 -11.30 -3.44 -24.99
C ASP A 516 -11.12 -2.53 -23.78
N ILE A 517 -12.04 -1.58 -23.59
CA ILE A 517 -12.04 -0.65 -22.45
C ILE A 517 -12.10 -1.43 -21.14
N VAL A 518 -13.00 -2.41 -21.03
CA VAL A 518 -13.13 -3.28 -19.84
C VAL A 518 -11.86 -4.11 -19.61
N LYS A 519 -11.21 -4.59 -20.68
CA LYS A 519 -9.96 -5.34 -20.59
C LYS A 519 -8.80 -4.46 -20.12
N ILE A 520 -8.71 -3.20 -20.57
CA ILE A 520 -7.68 -2.25 -20.14
C ILE A 520 -7.91 -1.81 -18.69
N ALA A 521 -9.14 -1.39 -18.38
CA ALA A 521 -9.51 -0.88 -17.06
C ALA A 521 -9.50 -1.96 -15.96
N GLY A 522 -9.72 -3.22 -16.31
CA GLY A 522 -9.78 -4.37 -15.41
C GLY A 522 -8.46 -4.84 -14.81
N ASN A 523 -7.50 -3.95 -14.58
CA ASN A 523 -6.17 -4.23 -14.03
C ASN A 523 -5.74 -3.14 -13.05
N SER A 524 -4.73 -3.42 -12.23
CA SER A 524 -4.11 -2.41 -11.37
C SER A 524 -3.47 -1.30 -12.22
N GLY A 525 -3.88 -0.06 -11.96
CA GLY A 525 -3.47 1.08 -12.76
C GLY A 525 -4.28 1.27 -14.05
N GLY A 526 -5.47 0.64 -14.16
CA GLY A 526 -6.33 0.72 -15.33
C GLY A 526 -6.70 2.15 -15.75
N ALA A 527 -6.87 3.07 -14.79
CA ALA A 527 -7.10 4.49 -15.08
C ALA A 527 -5.95 5.13 -15.87
N GLN A 528 -4.71 4.89 -15.42
CA GLN A 528 -3.50 5.37 -16.07
C GLN A 528 -3.33 4.71 -17.44
N ALA A 529 -3.70 3.44 -17.58
CA ALA A 529 -3.61 2.74 -18.86
C ALA A 529 -4.59 3.30 -19.88
N LEU A 530 -5.83 3.61 -19.50
CA LEU A 530 -6.82 4.27 -20.38
C LEU A 530 -6.30 5.62 -20.88
N GLN A 531 -5.77 6.46 -19.99
CA GLN A 531 -5.20 7.73 -20.38
C GLN A 531 -3.98 7.56 -21.31
N ALA A 532 -3.08 6.64 -20.98
CA ALA A 532 -1.89 6.37 -21.80
C ALA A 532 -2.24 5.85 -23.20
N VAL A 533 -3.33 5.08 -23.34
CA VAL A 533 -3.83 4.67 -24.66
C VAL A 533 -4.26 5.89 -25.47
N LEU A 534 -5.00 6.83 -24.88
CA LEU A 534 -5.37 8.07 -25.57
C LEU A 534 -4.14 8.92 -25.94
N ASP A 535 -3.11 8.95 -25.09
CA ASP A 535 -1.95 9.80 -25.34
C ASP A 535 -1.02 9.21 -26.41
N LEU A 536 -0.96 7.88 -26.53
CA LEU A 536 0.09 7.19 -27.31
C LEU A 536 -0.40 6.44 -28.55
N GLU A 537 -1.71 6.18 -28.68
CA GLU A 537 -2.25 5.30 -29.71
C GLU A 537 -1.91 5.73 -31.15
N LEU A 538 -1.94 7.03 -31.44
CA LEU A 538 -1.54 7.55 -32.77
C LEU A 538 -0.09 7.18 -33.09
N THR A 539 0.83 7.39 -32.15
CA THR A 539 2.25 7.02 -32.33
C THR A 539 2.44 5.51 -32.49
N PHE A 540 1.65 4.68 -31.80
CA PHE A 540 1.65 3.24 -31.99
C PHE A 540 1.19 2.83 -33.39
N ARG A 541 0.11 3.43 -33.89
CA ARG A 541 -0.40 3.15 -35.25
C ARG A 541 0.59 3.61 -36.32
N GLU A 542 1.21 4.76 -36.16
CA GLU A 542 2.27 5.27 -37.05
C GLU A 542 3.47 4.30 -37.14
N ARG A 543 3.80 3.64 -36.03
CA ARG A 543 4.86 2.61 -35.97
C ARG A 543 4.39 1.22 -36.41
N GLY A 544 3.14 1.09 -36.86
CA GLY A 544 2.60 -0.12 -37.45
C GLY A 544 2.18 -1.18 -36.45
N PHE A 545 1.84 -0.80 -35.22
CA PHE A 545 1.15 -1.66 -34.26
C PHE A 545 -0.36 -1.54 -34.45
N SER A 546 -1.06 -2.67 -34.38
CA SER A 546 -2.51 -2.70 -34.50
C SER A 546 -3.19 -2.30 -33.19
N GLN A 547 -4.47 -1.98 -33.26
CA GLN A 547 -5.28 -1.71 -32.07
C GLN A 547 -5.31 -2.92 -31.11
N ALA A 548 -5.37 -4.14 -31.65
CA ALA A 548 -5.34 -5.36 -30.83
C ALA A 548 -4.01 -5.50 -30.06
N ASP A 549 -2.90 -5.07 -30.67
CA ASP A 549 -1.59 -5.03 -30.01
C ASP A 549 -1.59 -4.02 -28.86
N ILE A 550 -2.12 -2.81 -29.07
CA ILE A 550 -2.25 -1.78 -28.02
C ILE A 550 -3.07 -2.33 -26.84
N VAL A 551 -4.23 -2.94 -27.11
CA VAL A 551 -5.08 -3.53 -26.07
C VAL A 551 -4.38 -4.68 -25.34
N LYS A 552 -3.61 -5.51 -26.05
CA LYS A 552 -2.83 -6.60 -25.45
C LYS A 552 -1.72 -6.08 -24.54
N ILE A 553 -1.03 -5.01 -24.93
CA ILE A 553 0.03 -4.39 -24.11
C ILE A 553 -0.58 -3.70 -22.89
N ALA A 554 -1.62 -2.88 -23.10
CA ALA A 554 -2.24 -2.07 -22.05
C ALA A 554 -3.08 -2.88 -21.05
N GLY A 555 -3.63 -4.03 -21.45
CA GLY A 555 -4.53 -4.85 -20.65
C GLY A 555 -3.87 -5.73 -19.59
N ASN A 556 -2.89 -5.19 -18.84
CA ASN A 556 -2.14 -5.85 -17.78
C ASN A 556 -1.80 -4.88 -16.65
N ASP A 557 -1.39 -5.39 -15.48
CA ASP A 557 -0.89 -4.54 -14.40
C ASP A 557 0.37 -3.79 -14.87
N GLY A 558 0.33 -2.46 -14.81
CA GLY A 558 1.40 -1.61 -15.32
C GLY A 558 1.37 -1.40 -16.84
N GLY A 559 0.19 -1.49 -17.47
CA GLY A 559 0.01 -1.29 -18.92
C GLY A 559 0.59 0.03 -19.45
N THR A 560 0.47 1.13 -18.72
CA THR A 560 1.10 2.42 -19.08
C THR A 560 2.61 2.30 -19.24
N GLN A 561 3.28 1.65 -18.28
CA GLN A 561 4.73 1.47 -18.32
C GLN A 561 5.13 0.58 -19.51
N ALA A 562 4.33 -0.45 -19.80
CA ALA A 562 4.56 -1.31 -20.96
C ALA A 562 4.41 -0.55 -22.28
N LEU A 563 3.39 0.30 -22.43
CA LEU A 563 3.20 1.16 -23.61
C LEU A 563 4.40 2.08 -23.86
N HIS A 564 4.84 2.81 -22.83
CA HIS A 564 6.02 3.66 -22.95
C HIS A 564 7.28 2.85 -23.30
N ALA A 565 7.52 1.73 -22.60
CA ALA A 565 8.69 0.89 -22.87
C ALA A 565 8.71 0.34 -24.30
N VAL A 566 7.56 0.01 -24.90
CA VAL A 566 7.53 -0.40 -26.31
C VAL A 566 7.98 0.75 -27.22
N LEU A 567 7.43 1.95 -27.05
CA LEU A 567 7.82 3.09 -27.90
C LEU A 567 9.29 3.49 -27.74
N ASP A 568 9.84 3.33 -26.54
CA ASP A 568 11.25 3.63 -26.26
C ASP A 568 12.20 2.57 -26.84
N LEU A 569 11.79 1.29 -26.89
CA LEU A 569 12.70 0.16 -27.10
C LEU A 569 12.47 -0.61 -28.42
N GLU A 570 11.34 -0.42 -29.10
CA GLU A 570 11.00 -1.25 -30.27
C GLU A 570 12.02 -1.20 -31.41
N ARG A 571 12.65 -0.04 -31.64
CA ARG A 571 13.72 0.11 -32.64
C ARG A 571 14.94 -0.73 -32.29
N MET A 572 15.44 -0.61 -31.06
CA MET A 572 16.60 -1.37 -30.59
C MET A 572 16.34 -2.88 -30.60
N LEU A 573 15.11 -3.30 -30.26
CA LEU A 573 14.71 -4.71 -30.33
C LEU A 573 14.63 -5.19 -31.79
N GLY A 574 14.06 -4.38 -32.69
CA GLY A 574 14.00 -4.67 -34.12
C GLY A 574 15.38 -4.80 -34.77
N GLU A 575 16.33 -3.95 -34.39
CA GLU A 575 17.73 -4.01 -34.84
C GLU A 575 18.44 -5.30 -34.40
N ARG A 576 18.00 -5.90 -33.29
CA ARG A 576 18.46 -7.21 -32.81
C ARG A 576 17.66 -8.38 -33.37
N GLY A 577 16.74 -8.09 -34.30
CA GLY A 577 16.00 -9.08 -35.07
C GLY A 577 14.76 -9.65 -34.36
N PHE A 578 14.23 -8.97 -33.36
CA PHE A 578 12.91 -9.27 -32.79
C PHE A 578 11.81 -8.65 -33.64
N SER A 579 10.79 -9.42 -33.99
CA SER A 579 9.64 -8.93 -34.74
C SER A 579 8.67 -8.13 -33.86
N ARG A 580 7.75 -7.38 -34.47
CA ARG A 580 6.67 -6.71 -33.72
C ARG A 580 5.84 -7.68 -32.90
N ALA A 581 5.54 -8.86 -33.44
CA ALA A 581 4.80 -9.89 -32.73
C ALA A 581 5.56 -10.36 -31.48
N ASP A 582 6.90 -10.48 -31.56
CA ASP A 582 7.74 -10.81 -30.41
C ASP A 582 7.69 -9.71 -29.34
N ILE A 583 7.82 -8.45 -29.76
CA ILE A 583 7.73 -7.29 -28.87
C ILE A 583 6.38 -7.26 -28.14
N VAL A 584 5.28 -7.46 -28.87
CA VAL A 584 3.92 -7.51 -28.29
C VAL A 584 3.74 -8.71 -27.35
N ASN A 585 4.32 -9.86 -27.68
CA ASN A 585 4.26 -11.04 -26.81
C ASN A 585 5.03 -10.83 -25.50
N VAL A 586 6.19 -10.19 -25.52
CA VAL A 586 6.96 -9.86 -24.33
C VAL A 586 6.28 -8.75 -23.51
N ALA A 587 5.77 -7.72 -24.18
CA ALA A 587 5.13 -6.57 -23.52
C ALA A 587 3.75 -6.88 -22.94
N GLY A 588 3.00 -7.81 -23.54
CA GLY A 588 1.60 -8.13 -23.22
C GLY A 588 1.39 -8.96 -21.97
N ASN A 589 2.19 -8.72 -20.92
CA ASN A 589 2.14 -9.44 -19.64
C ASN A 589 2.43 -8.48 -18.48
N ASN A 590 2.05 -8.86 -17.25
CA ASN A 590 2.44 -8.14 -16.04
C ASN A 590 3.97 -7.99 -15.97
N GLY A 591 4.44 -6.73 -15.89
CA GLY A 591 5.87 -6.41 -15.90
C GLY A 591 6.52 -6.41 -17.29
N GLY A 592 5.74 -6.29 -18.36
CA GLY A 592 6.25 -6.26 -19.74
C GLY A 592 7.33 -5.22 -19.99
N ALA A 593 7.24 -4.04 -19.35
CA ALA A 593 8.29 -3.02 -19.43
C ALA A 593 9.65 -3.51 -18.91
N GLN A 594 9.66 -4.24 -17.80
CA GLN A 594 10.85 -4.84 -17.23
C GLN A 594 11.37 -5.99 -18.10
N ALA A 595 10.45 -6.80 -18.66
CA ALA A 595 10.81 -7.89 -19.55
C ALA A 595 11.50 -7.38 -20.83
N LEU A 596 10.97 -6.34 -21.48
CA LEU A 596 11.59 -5.73 -22.66
C LEU A 596 13.01 -5.20 -22.38
N LYS A 597 13.20 -4.54 -21.24
CA LYS A 597 14.53 -4.06 -20.81
C LYS A 597 15.50 -5.22 -20.58
N ALA A 598 15.06 -6.27 -19.90
CA ALA A 598 15.86 -7.46 -19.65
C ALA A 598 16.22 -8.21 -20.95
N VAL A 599 15.33 -8.25 -21.95
CA VAL A 599 15.64 -8.80 -23.27
C VAL A 599 16.81 -8.03 -23.90
N LEU A 600 16.75 -6.70 -23.95
CA LEU A 600 17.86 -5.90 -24.50
C LEU A 600 19.17 -6.05 -23.71
N GLU A 601 19.09 -6.19 -22.40
CA GLU A 601 20.27 -6.32 -21.53
C GLU A 601 20.95 -7.69 -21.67
N HIS A 602 20.18 -8.77 -21.86
CA HIS A 602 20.67 -10.14 -21.71
C HIS A 602 20.70 -10.96 -23.00
N GLU A 603 20.11 -10.48 -24.10
CA GLU A 603 19.98 -11.24 -25.34
C GLU A 603 21.33 -11.71 -25.91
N ALA A 604 22.35 -10.84 -25.94
CA ALA A 604 23.67 -11.21 -26.46
C ALA A 604 24.29 -12.40 -25.71
N THR A 605 24.30 -12.34 -24.38
CA THR A 605 24.84 -13.41 -23.54
C THR A 605 24.01 -14.68 -23.62
N LEU A 606 22.67 -14.58 -23.74
CA LEU A 606 21.82 -15.77 -23.93
C LEU A 606 22.07 -16.44 -25.28
N ASN A 607 22.27 -15.65 -26.35
CA ASN A 607 22.62 -16.18 -27.66
C ASN A 607 23.98 -16.88 -27.66
N GLU A 608 25.00 -16.32 -26.98
CA GLU A 608 26.30 -16.97 -26.78
C GLU A 608 26.19 -18.32 -26.05
N ARG A 609 25.22 -18.46 -25.14
CA ARG A 609 24.93 -19.70 -24.42
C ARG A 609 24.03 -20.68 -25.20
N GLY A 610 23.70 -20.36 -26.45
CA GLY A 610 22.97 -21.23 -27.36
C GLY A 610 21.46 -21.15 -27.27
N PHE A 611 20.90 -20.11 -26.66
CA PHE A 611 19.46 -19.84 -26.70
C PHE A 611 19.10 -19.01 -27.92
N SER A 612 18.17 -19.51 -28.74
CA SER A 612 17.71 -18.80 -29.93
C SER A 612 16.82 -17.60 -29.56
N ARG A 613 16.59 -16.69 -30.52
CA ARG A 613 15.63 -15.58 -30.32
C ARG A 613 14.23 -16.08 -29.94
N ALA A 614 13.78 -17.16 -30.56
CA ALA A 614 12.48 -17.76 -30.23
C ALA A 614 12.44 -18.28 -28.79
N ASP A 615 13.55 -18.82 -28.28
CA ASP A 615 13.67 -19.24 -26.88
C ASP A 615 13.62 -18.04 -25.93
N ILE A 616 14.34 -16.97 -26.24
CA ILE A 616 14.32 -15.72 -25.46
C ILE A 616 12.89 -15.17 -25.38
N VAL A 617 12.16 -15.12 -26.50
CA VAL A 617 10.75 -14.68 -26.52
C VAL A 617 9.87 -15.62 -25.71
N LYS A 618 10.07 -16.94 -25.79
CA LYS A 618 9.31 -17.91 -25.00
C LYS A 618 9.55 -17.77 -23.49
N ILE A 619 10.79 -17.48 -23.07
CA ILE A 619 11.16 -17.23 -21.67
C ILE A 619 10.58 -15.90 -21.19
N ALA A 620 10.69 -14.84 -22.00
CA ALA A 620 10.30 -13.49 -21.64
C ALA A 620 8.79 -13.21 -21.77
N GLY A 621 8.08 -13.97 -22.61
CA GLY A 621 6.66 -13.79 -22.96
C GLY A 621 5.66 -14.19 -21.90
N ASN A 622 6.02 -14.08 -20.62
CA ASN A 622 5.20 -14.45 -19.47
C ASN A 622 5.35 -13.40 -18.35
N GLY A 623 4.38 -13.36 -17.44
CA GLY A 623 4.50 -12.58 -16.19
C GLY A 623 5.76 -13.00 -15.42
N GLY A 624 6.66 -12.04 -15.19
CA GLY A 624 7.97 -12.29 -14.57
C GLY A 624 9.10 -12.67 -15.55
N GLY A 625 8.93 -12.40 -16.84
CA GLY A 625 9.93 -12.70 -17.88
C GLY A 625 11.33 -12.14 -17.60
N ALA A 626 11.45 -10.95 -17.02
CA ALA A 626 12.75 -10.39 -16.62
C ALA A 626 13.49 -11.26 -15.60
N GLN A 627 12.76 -11.77 -14.60
CA GLN A 627 13.31 -12.67 -13.59
C GLN A 627 13.66 -14.03 -14.19
N ALA A 628 12.84 -14.52 -15.14
CA ALA A 628 13.10 -15.79 -15.82
C ALA A 628 14.38 -15.72 -16.66
N LEU A 629 14.57 -14.67 -17.47
CA LEU A 629 15.80 -14.47 -18.25
C LEU A 629 17.04 -14.41 -17.35
N LYS A 630 16.97 -13.67 -16.24
CA LYS A 630 18.06 -13.58 -15.29
C LYS A 630 18.36 -14.93 -14.62
N ALA A 631 17.33 -15.68 -14.23
CA ALA A 631 17.50 -17.00 -13.63
C ALA A 631 18.10 -18.02 -14.62
N VAL A 632 17.79 -17.92 -15.91
CA VAL A 632 18.44 -18.75 -16.95
C VAL A 632 19.94 -18.44 -16.98
N LEU A 633 20.33 -17.16 -17.01
CA LEU A 633 21.75 -16.78 -16.95
C LEU A 633 22.45 -17.22 -15.66
N GLU A 634 21.76 -17.22 -14.53
CA GLU A 634 22.33 -17.62 -13.23
C GLU A 634 22.50 -19.15 -13.09
N HIS A 635 21.65 -19.96 -13.74
CA HIS A 635 21.50 -21.38 -13.40
C HIS A 635 21.77 -22.34 -14.57
N GLU A 636 21.90 -21.86 -15.80
CA GLU A 636 22.03 -22.73 -16.97
C GLU A 636 23.23 -23.67 -16.90
N ALA A 637 24.43 -23.20 -16.56
CA ALA A 637 25.62 -24.05 -16.45
C ALA A 637 25.44 -25.21 -15.45
N THR A 638 24.90 -24.94 -14.25
CA THR A 638 24.65 -25.98 -13.25
C THR A 638 23.53 -26.93 -13.65
N LEU A 639 22.56 -26.48 -14.46
CA LEU A 639 21.51 -27.34 -15.00
C LEU A 639 22.05 -28.25 -16.12
N ASP A 640 22.93 -27.75 -16.97
CA ASP A 640 23.61 -28.55 -18.01
C ASP A 640 24.47 -29.65 -17.38
N GLU A 641 25.25 -29.33 -16.34
CA GLU A 641 26.02 -30.30 -15.55
C GLU A 641 25.14 -31.39 -14.91
N ARG A 642 23.86 -31.09 -14.67
CA ARG A 642 22.87 -32.04 -14.13
C ARG A 642 22.09 -32.79 -15.22
N GLY A 643 22.48 -32.61 -16.48
CA GLY A 643 21.93 -33.34 -17.62
C GLY A 643 20.66 -32.74 -18.23
N PHE A 644 20.25 -31.53 -17.86
CA PHE A 644 19.12 -30.86 -18.48
C PHE A 644 19.53 -30.18 -19.79
N SER A 645 18.86 -30.50 -20.89
CA SER A 645 19.13 -29.86 -22.17
C SER A 645 18.67 -28.40 -22.19
N ARG A 646 19.19 -27.61 -23.14
CA ARG A 646 18.70 -26.23 -23.39
C ARG A 646 17.19 -26.20 -23.63
N ALA A 647 16.65 -27.18 -24.36
CA ALA A 647 15.21 -27.29 -24.59
C ALA A 647 14.42 -27.51 -23.29
N ASP A 648 14.98 -28.27 -22.34
CA ASP A 648 14.37 -28.46 -21.02
C ASP A 648 14.39 -27.17 -20.21
N ILE A 649 15.52 -26.44 -20.20
CA ILE A 649 15.62 -25.13 -19.54
C ILE A 649 14.56 -24.17 -20.08
N VAL A 650 14.38 -24.12 -21.40
CA VAL A 650 13.35 -23.28 -22.05
C VAL A 650 11.93 -23.73 -21.68
N ARG A 651 11.66 -25.04 -21.61
CA ARG A 651 10.36 -25.57 -21.16
C ARG A 651 10.04 -25.18 -19.72
N ILE A 652 11.03 -25.27 -18.83
CA ILE A 652 10.87 -24.93 -17.40
C ILE A 652 10.68 -23.41 -17.23
N ALA A 653 11.51 -22.61 -17.91
CA ALA A 653 11.51 -21.16 -17.79
C ALA A 653 10.36 -20.47 -18.55
N GLY A 654 9.85 -21.09 -19.61
CA GLY A 654 8.83 -20.54 -20.54
C GLY A 654 7.40 -20.48 -19.98
N ASN A 655 7.26 -20.30 -18.67
CA ASN A 655 6.00 -20.23 -17.95
C ASN A 655 6.02 -19.08 -16.93
N GLY A 656 4.85 -18.57 -16.53
CA GLY A 656 4.74 -17.66 -15.40
C GLY A 656 5.34 -18.29 -14.13
N GLY A 657 6.37 -17.65 -13.56
CA GLY A 657 7.14 -18.20 -12.43
C GLY A 657 8.33 -19.09 -12.82
N GLY A 658 8.80 -19.04 -14.08
CA GLY A 658 9.92 -19.84 -14.57
C GLY A 658 11.20 -19.70 -13.75
N ALA A 659 11.49 -18.50 -13.22
CA ALA A 659 12.65 -18.28 -12.34
C ALA A 659 12.60 -19.14 -11.07
N GLN A 660 11.43 -19.26 -10.47
CA GLN A 660 11.19 -20.09 -9.28
C GLN A 660 11.25 -21.57 -9.63
N ALA A 661 10.74 -21.95 -10.80
CA ALA A 661 10.78 -23.34 -11.28
C ALA A 661 12.23 -23.81 -11.48
N LEU A 662 13.08 -23.02 -12.14
CA LEU A 662 14.52 -23.34 -12.29
C LEU A 662 15.22 -23.51 -10.94
N LYS A 663 14.94 -22.61 -9.98
CA LYS A 663 15.49 -22.73 -8.62
C LYS A 663 15.03 -23.99 -7.90
N ALA A 664 13.74 -24.34 -8.01
CA ALA A 664 13.20 -25.55 -7.41
C ALA A 664 13.78 -26.83 -8.04
N VAL A 665 14.06 -26.83 -9.34
CA VAL A 665 14.75 -27.95 -10.02
C VAL A 665 16.16 -28.12 -9.46
N LEU A 666 16.90 -27.03 -9.26
CA LEU A 666 18.22 -27.09 -8.63
C LEU A 666 18.17 -27.53 -7.15
N GLU A 667 17.17 -27.07 -6.40
CA GLU A 667 17.07 -27.35 -4.97
C GLU A 667 16.59 -28.78 -4.68
N HIS A 668 15.57 -29.25 -5.42
CA HIS A 668 14.87 -30.51 -5.11
C HIS A 668 15.19 -31.65 -6.07
N GLY A 669 15.74 -31.35 -7.26
CA GLY A 669 16.03 -32.33 -8.30
C GLY A 669 16.83 -33.56 -7.82
N PRO A 670 17.95 -33.40 -7.09
CA PRO A 670 18.74 -34.54 -6.61
C PRO A 670 17.94 -35.49 -5.71
N THR A 671 17.20 -34.95 -4.74
CA THR A 671 16.39 -35.75 -3.82
C THR A 671 15.19 -36.39 -4.53
N LEU A 672 14.64 -35.76 -5.57
CA LEU A 672 13.60 -36.37 -6.41
C LEU A 672 14.17 -37.53 -7.26
N ASN A 673 15.39 -37.40 -7.78
CA ASN A 673 16.08 -38.48 -8.48
C ASN A 673 16.29 -39.71 -7.58
N GLU A 674 16.73 -39.50 -6.33
CA GLU A 674 16.87 -40.57 -5.33
C GLU A 674 15.54 -41.28 -5.01
N ARG A 675 14.41 -40.59 -5.23
CA ARG A 675 13.05 -41.14 -5.05
C ARG A 675 12.50 -41.80 -6.31
N GLY A 676 13.32 -41.92 -7.36
CA GLY A 676 13.02 -42.64 -8.58
C GLY A 676 12.36 -41.82 -9.69
N PHE A 677 12.20 -40.50 -9.52
CA PHE A 677 11.75 -39.63 -10.62
C PHE A 677 12.92 -39.37 -11.56
N ASN A 678 12.75 -39.61 -12.85
CA ASN A 678 13.79 -39.32 -13.83
C ASN A 678 13.79 -37.82 -14.22
N LEU A 679 14.79 -37.38 -15.00
CA LEU A 679 14.88 -35.98 -15.43
C LEU A 679 13.66 -35.52 -16.24
N THR A 680 13.13 -36.38 -17.10
CA THR A 680 11.92 -36.09 -17.89
C THR A 680 10.72 -35.83 -16.99
N ASP A 681 10.53 -36.63 -15.93
CA ASP A 681 9.48 -36.44 -14.94
C ASP A 681 9.62 -35.09 -14.24
N ILE A 682 10.86 -34.73 -13.84
CA ILE A 682 11.15 -33.43 -13.22
C ILE A 682 10.81 -32.28 -14.17
N VAL A 683 11.17 -32.39 -15.45
CA VAL A 683 10.84 -31.39 -16.48
C VAL A 683 9.33 -31.26 -16.64
N GLU A 684 8.58 -32.37 -16.75
CA GLU A 684 7.13 -32.35 -16.89
C GLU A 684 6.44 -31.68 -15.70
N MET A 685 6.86 -32.00 -14.48
CA MET A 685 6.30 -31.39 -13.26
C MET A 685 6.65 -29.89 -13.15
N ALA A 686 7.83 -29.48 -13.63
CA ALA A 686 8.33 -28.12 -13.54
C ALA A 686 7.85 -27.20 -14.69
N ALA A 687 7.59 -27.74 -15.88
CA ALA A 687 7.28 -26.99 -17.11
C ALA A 687 5.82 -26.50 -17.19
N ASN A 688 5.29 -26.03 -16.06
CA ASN A 688 3.94 -25.50 -15.93
C ASN A 688 3.94 -24.26 -15.03
N SER A 689 2.92 -23.40 -15.18
CA SER A 689 2.69 -22.32 -14.21
C SER A 689 2.50 -22.90 -12.81
N GLY A 690 3.39 -22.52 -11.87
CA GLY A 690 3.44 -23.10 -10.52
C GLY A 690 4.27 -24.38 -10.38
N GLY A 691 5.15 -24.69 -11.34
CA GLY A 691 6.00 -25.88 -11.32
C GLY A 691 6.90 -26.00 -10.08
N ALA A 692 7.41 -24.89 -9.56
CA ALA A 692 8.17 -24.88 -8.30
C ALA A 692 7.37 -25.45 -7.12
N GLN A 693 6.09 -25.08 -7.03
CA GLN A 693 5.18 -25.55 -6.00
C GLN A 693 4.82 -27.01 -6.22
N ALA A 694 4.71 -27.46 -7.47
CA ALA A 694 4.46 -28.86 -7.81
C ALA A 694 5.63 -29.73 -7.34
N LEU A 695 6.87 -29.39 -7.71
CA LEU A 695 8.07 -30.10 -7.25
C LEU A 695 8.16 -30.16 -5.72
N LYS A 696 7.90 -29.03 -5.04
CA LYS A 696 7.90 -28.98 -3.58
C LYS A 696 6.82 -29.89 -2.97
N ALA A 697 5.61 -29.90 -3.53
CA ALA A 697 4.53 -30.77 -3.04
C ALA A 697 4.83 -32.25 -3.26
N VAL A 698 5.48 -32.61 -4.38
CA VAL A 698 5.95 -33.98 -4.63
C VAL A 698 7.03 -34.38 -3.62
N LEU A 699 7.97 -33.47 -3.33
CA LEU A 699 8.98 -33.70 -2.31
C LEU A 699 8.38 -33.86 -0.90
N GLU A 700 7.39 -33.06 -0.52
CA GLU A 700 6.80 -33.13 0.82
C GLU A 700 5.80 -34.28 0.99
N HIS A 701 5.00 -34.58 -0.03
CA HIS A 701 3.83 -35.48 0.10
C HIS A 701 3.95 -36.77 -0.72
N GLY A 702 4.89 -36.84 -1.66
CA GLY A 702 5.14 -38.02 -2.49
C GLY A 702 5.31 -39.31 -1.68
N PRO A 703 6.13 -39.35 -0.61
CA PRO A 703 6.30 -40.56 0.20
C PRO A 703 4.99 -41.08 0.81
N THR A 704 4.15 -40.19 1.35
CA THR A 704 2.85 -40.56 1.90
C THR A 704 1.88 -41.04 0.82
N LEU A 705 1.88 -40.42 -0.36
CA LEU A 705 1.04 -40.84 -1.49
C LEU A 705 1.47 -42.22 -2.01
N ARG A 706 2.78 -42.50 -2.09
CA ARG A 706 3.35 -43.82 -2.42
C ARG A 706 2.90 -44.90 -1.45
N GLN A 707 2.93 -44.62 -0.15
CA GLN A 707 2.44 -45.56 0.89
C GLN A 707 0.93 -45.84 0.77
N ARG A 708 0.17 -44.95 0.13
CA ARG A 708 -1.26 -45.12 -0.15
C ARG A 708 -1.55 -45.79 -1.49
N GLY A 709 -0.52 -46.35 -2.13
CA GLY A 709 -0.67 -47.16 -3.34
C GLY A 709 -0.72 -46.36 -4.65
N LEU A 710 -0.37 -45.06 -4.65
CA LEU A 710 -0.16 -44.32 -5.90
C LEU A 710 1.22 -44.66 -6.48
N SER A 711 1.28 -44.88 -7.79
CA SER A 711 2.51 -45.12 -8.53
C SER A 711 3.34 -43.83 -8.68
N LEU A 712 4.60 -43.93 -9.18
CA LEU A 712 5.39 -42.73 -9.49
C LEU A 712 4.72 -41.98 -10.65
N ILE A 713 4.23 -42.72 -11.65
CA ILE A 713 3.52 -42.21 -12.82
C ILE A 713 2.29 -41.42 -12.37
N ASP A 714 1.50 -41.95 -11.43
CA ASP A 714 0.31 -41.27 -10.90
C ASP A 714 0.66 -39.92 -10.26
N ILE A 715 1.76 -39.88 -9.50
CA ILE A 715 2.22 -38.65 -8.84
C ILE A 715 2.66 -37.61 -9.89
N VAL A 716 3.40 -38.04 -10.92
CA VAL A 716 3.81 -37.17 -12.04
C VAL A 716 2.57 -36.65 -12.78
N GLU A 717 1.60 -37.52 -13.09
CA GLU A 717 0.41 -37.13 -13.85
C GLU A 717 -0.44 -36.10 -13.08
N ILE A 718 -0.61 -36.29 -11.76
CA ILE A 718 -1.30 -35.31 -10.89
C ILE A 718 -0.49 -34.01 -10.80
N ALA A 719 0.83 -34.10 -10.60
CA ALA A 719 1.68 -32.93 -10.44
C ALA A 719 1.75 -32.06 -11.69
N SER A 720 1.90 -32.67 -12.88
CA SER A 720 2.06 -31.98 -14.15
C SER A 720 0.75 -31.40 -14.69
N ASN A 721 -0.41 -32.03 -14.40
CA ASN A 721 -1.70 -31.58 -14.93
C ASN A 721 -2.58 -30.85 -13.90
N GLY A 722 -2.55 -31.30 -12.65
CA GLY A 722 -3.33 -30.75 -11.54
C GLY A 722 -2.55 -29.80 -10.62
N GLY A 723 -1.22 -29.93 -10.59
CA GLY A 723 -0.32 -29.10 -9.79
C GLY A 723 -0.32 -29.46 -8.30
N ALA A 724 0.44 -28.67 -7.53
CA ALA A 724 0.57 -28.82 -6.08
C ALA A 724 -0.76 -28.90 -5.32
N GLN A 725 -1.77 -28.17 -5.78
CA GLN A 725 -3.08 -28.14 -5.13
C GLN A 725 -3.83 -29.46 -5.31
N ALA A 726 -3.69 -30.11 -6.46
CA ALA A 726 -4.31 -31.42 -6.70
C ALA A 726 -3.66 -32.48 -5.81
N LEU A 727 -2.33 -32.51 -5.72
CA LEU A 727 -1.60 -33.39 -4.79
C LEU A 727 -2.06 -33.21 -3.34
N LYS A 728 -2.20 -31.95 -2.87
CA LYS A 728 -2.69 -31.66 -1.51
C LYS A 728 -4.14 -32.10 -1.30
N ALA A 729 -5.00 -31.95 -2.31
CA ALA A 729 -6.38 -32.40 -2.23
C ALA A 729 -6.46 -33.93 -2.17
N VAL A 730 -5.70 -34.65 -2.99
CA VAL A 730 -5.60 -36.12 -2.95
C VAL A 730 -5.04 -36.59 -1.61
N LEU A 731 -4.01 -35.92 -1.09
CA LEU A 731 -3.46 -36.23 0.23
C LEU A 731 -4.51 -36.08 1.34
N LYS A 732 -5.32 -35.02 1.30
CA LYS A 732 -6.31 -34.75 2.36
C LYS A 732 -7.54 -35.66 2.25
N TYR A 733 -8.09 -35.81 1.04
CA TYR A 733 -9.41 -36.41 0.83
C TYR A 733 -9.38 -37.81 0.21
N GLY A 734 -8.24 -38.22 -0.35
CA GLY A 734 -8.06 -39.56 -0.93
C GLY A 734 -8.51 -40.68 0.00
N PRO A 735 -8.10 -40.71 1.29
CA PRO A 735 -8.56 -41.75 2.22
C PRO A 735 -10.08 -41.81 2.38
N VAL A 736 -10.76 -40.66 2.48
CA VAL A 736 -12.22 -40.60 2.62
C VAL A 736 -12.91 -41.10 1.35
N LEU A 737 -12.38 -40.74 0.18
CA LEU A 737 -12.90 -41.21 -1.11
C LEU A 737 -12.71 -42.73 -1.27
N MET A 738 -11.56 -43.27 -0.88
CA MET A 738 -11.29 -44.72 -0.91
C MET A 738 -12.23 -45.48 0.04
N GLN A 739 -12.48 -44.97 1.25
CA GLN A 739 -13.45 -45.55 2.18
C GLN A 739 -14.88 -45.55 1.63
N ALA A 740 -15.22 -44.56 0.78
CA ALA A 740 -16.48 -44.50 0.07
C ALA A 740 -16.50 -45.33 -1.24
N GLY A 741 -15.53 -46.22 -1.44
CA GLY A 741 -15.49 -47.17 -2.57
C GLY A 741 -14.91 -46.62 -3.87
N ARG A 742 -14.28 -45.44 -3.85
CA ARG A 742 -13.56 -44.91 -5.03
C ARG A 742 -12.23 -45.62 -5.19
N SER A 743 -11.78 -45.82 -6.44
CA SER A 743 -10.48 -46.41 -6.73
C SER A 743 -9.37 -45.36 -6.81
N ASN A 744 -8.10 -45.78 -6.65
CA ASN A 744 -6.96 -44.89 -6.89
C ASN A 744 -6.96 -44.35 -8.33
N GLU A 745 -7.27 -45.19 -9.32
CA GLU A 745 -7.36 -44.79 -10.74
C GLU A 745 -8.38 -43.66 -10.94
N GLU A 746 -9.56 -43.75 -10.31
CA GLU A 746 -10.58 -42.71 -10.39
C GLU A 746 -10.11 -41.40 -9.74
N ILE A 747 -9.49 -41.48 -8.55
CA ILE A 747 -8.98 -40.30 -7.84
C ILE A 747 -7.87 -39.63 -8.66
N VAL A 748 -6.95 -40.39 -9.23
CA VAL A 748 -5.86 -39.89 -10.09
C VAL A 748 -6.44 -39.22 -11.33
N HIS A 749 -7.35 -39.88 -12.05
CA HIS A 749 -7.98 -39.34 -13.25
C HIS A 749 -8.71 -38.01 -13.02
N VAL A 750 -9.38 -37.87 -11.87
CA VAL A 750 -10.08 -36.64 -11.48
C VAL A 750 -9.10 -35.53 -11.09
N ALA A 751 -7.99 -35.89 -10.43
CA ALA A 751 -6.99 -34.94 -9.94
C ALA A 751 -6.00 -34.47 -11.02
N ALA A 752 -5.66 -35.32 -11.99
CA ALA A 752 -4.68 -35.07 -13.05
C ALA A 752 -5.23 -34.22 -14.20
N ARG A 753 -5.91 -33.12 -13.88
CA ARG A 753 -6.48 -32.18 -14.86
C ARG A 753 -6.44 -30.75 -14.33
N ARG A 754 -6.54 -29.77 -15.22
CA ARG A 754 -6.73 -28.37 -14.82
C ARG A 754 -7.91 -28.23 -13.87
N GLY A 755 -7.64 -27.69 -12.67
CA GLY A 755 -8.63 -27.57 -11.60
C GLY A 755 -8.89 -28.86 -10.80
N GLY A 756 -8.03 -29.86 -10.90
CA GLY A 756 -8.18 -31.17 -10.23
C GLY A 756 -8.43 -31.08 -8.73
N ALA A 757 -7.76 -30.17 -8.02
CA ALA A 757 -8.02 -29.92 -6.60
C ALA A 757 -9.49 -29.59 -6.30
N GLY A 758 -10.10 -28.72 -7.12
CA GLY A 758 -11.50 -28.35 -6.99
C GLY A 758 -12.44 -29.51 -7.34
N ARG A 759 -12.07 -30.33 -8.33
CA ARG A 759 -12.82 -31.54 -8.68
C ARG A 759 -12.82 -32.56 -7.55
N ILE A 760 -11.66 -32.82 -6.93
CA ILE A 760 -11.55 -33.68 -5.73
C ILE A 760 -12.37 -33.13 -4.56
N ARG A 761 -12.33 -31.81 -4.31
CA ARG A 761 -13.15 -31.20 -3.24
C ARG A 761 -14.65 -31.33 -3.50
N LYS A 762 -15.09 -31.17 -4.75
CA LYS A 762 -16.50 -31.39 -5.13
C LYS A 762 -16.90 -32.86 -4.98
N MET A 763 -15.99 -33.79 -5.27
CA MET A 763 -16.23 -35.22 -5.14
C MET A 763 -16.41 -35.67 -3.70
N VAL A 764 -15.68 -35.07 -2.74
CA VAL A 764 -15.78 -35.42 -1.32
C VAL A 764 -16.89 -34.66 -0.58
N ALA A 765 -17.36 -33.50 -1.09
CA ALA A 765 -18.33 -32.66 -0.39
C ALA A 765 -19.59 -33.41 0.10
N PRO A 766 -20.24 -34.29 -0.71
CA PRO A 766 -21.42 -35.04 -0.25
C PRO A 766 -21.12 -36.04 0.88
N LEU A 767 -19.86 -36.41 1.09
CA LEU A 767 -19.44 -37.32 2.16
C LEU A 767 -19.18 -36.55 3.46
N LEU A 768 -18.73 -35.30 3.37
CA LEU A 768 -18.49 -34.43 4.52
C LEU A 768 -19.77 -33.82 5.06
N GLU A 769 -20.78 -33.57 4.20
CA GLU A 769 -22.10 -33.11 4.62
C GLU A 769 -22.93 -34.19 5.33
N ARG A 770 -22.54 -35.47 5.16
CA ARG A 770 -23.20 -36.63 5.81
C ARG A 770 -22.55 -37.02 7.14
N GLN A 771 -21.43 -36.40 7.51
CA GLN A 771 -20.76 -36.56 8.80
C GLN A 771 -21.11 -35.38 9.71
#